data_AF-A0A962IDZ0-F1
#
_entry.id   AF-A0A962IDZ0-F1
#
_cell.length_a   1.000
_cell.length_b   1.000
_cell.length_c   1.000
_cell.angle_alpha   90.00
_cell.angle_beta   90.00
_cell.angle_gamma   90.00
#
_symmetry.space_group_name_H-M   'P 1'
#
loop_
_entity.id
_entity.type
_entity.pdbx_description
1 polymer ?
#
loop_
_entity_poly.entity_id
_entity_poly.type
_entity_poly.pdbx_seq_one_letter_code
_entity_poly.pdbx_strand_id
1 'polypeptide(L)'
;MRLSIWKKTCLPLPPATRKFQFLSLAGVLCAGAILCVTQPLLAADESLLKQGTLASTPVGDENINTIDWVVSHVNNSTSLMENVILTDRLGPGQVMKSGSLILPQGWSAQYSTDGGTSFSTIEPDSGVNALIFSNPFVVPTNLGRGRTLTLPMSKGVQMGGGGDGYNPALLDNGRIMGINHHNRSPNIWCYDPFKENKCDGYPLKPGIPTGMTPLAIGIGNKLYLGDDSGANKIYGQLGKLYCWDGQTNRSCGTSPVIDDGYAGPVLVAGRFYVLTKSGQLDCYDPAAQLQRCAGFTPVSIGMTPGNSVAWSSHHGTDMLVWENRILIANQSNQVVCFNVQSHGLCADWATNPLQVPGTNSYNLFRRTDATGRVDGFCASGAGKAASCYSLQGGFEETVDVSAVDIAYPGLNGWGEIYHGSRVFSPNYYTMIGCWDWATRSACSGQYFSNGTIGPAGRPYAMSTDGSCLFSYGDVGTLYSWDPETGASPCRRSSGRITVNMDDYFCKDQADRNARWDKVKFYDTSLVSGDEFDSMQVKLVNPVTGETVMGPVDMMDGSGELDISGIPNSIRELEMVPLGVPTGSKAWADGVPPKVTLTFHSSQPPRFCYSSVMSCEPRSSEVITTRSQSSFRASLLASNTV
;
A
#
# COMPACT_ATOMS: atom_id res chain seq x y z
N MET A 1 -45.60 53.64 30.21
CA MET A 1 -44.34 53.28 29.51
C MET A 1 -43.57 52.29 30.38
N ARG A 2 -43.97 51.01 30.29
CA ARG A 2 -43.38 49.83 30.91
C ARG A 2 -43.91 48.69 30.03
N LEU A 3 -43.04 47.97 29.34
CA LEU A 3 -43.45 46.79 28.57
C LEU A 3 -42.69 45.56 29.04
N SER A 4 -43.51 44.58 29.35
CA SER A 4 -43.31 43.26 29.92
C SER A 4 -42.61 42.27 28.99
N ILE A 5 -41.72 41.48 29.57
CA ILE A 5 -41.14 40.25 28.99
C ILE A 5 -42.19 39.13 29.08
N TRP A 6 -42.53 38.53 27.95
CA TRP A 6 -43.40 37.36 27.85
C TRP A 6 -42.59 36.06 27.97
N LYS A 7 -42.94 35.23 28.96
CA LYS A 7 -42.67 33.78 28.95
C LYS A 7 -43.65 33.13 27.96
N LYS A 8 -43.15 32.30 27.04
CA LYS A 8 -43.96 31.32 26.30
C LYS A 8 -43.47 29.91 26.60
N THR A 9 -44.36 29.18 27.25
CA THR A 9 -44.42 27.73 27.47
C THR A 9 -44.61 26.98 26.15
N CYS A 10 -43.89 25.88 25.97
CA CYS A 10 -44.18 24.87 24.93
C CYS A 10 -45.28 23.91 25.41
N LEU A 11 -46.33 23.79 24.61
CA LEU A 11 -47.39 22.79 24.70
C LEU A 11 -46.92 21.46 24.06
N PRO A 12 -47.36 20.29 24.56
CA PRO A 12 -47.20 19.01 23.86
C PRO A 12 -48.31 18.80 22.82
N LEU A 13 -47.94 18.24 21.67
CA LEU A 13 -48.85 17.76 20.61
C LEU A 13 -49.38 16.34 20.95
N PRO A 14 -50.54 15.93 20.39
CA PRO A 14 -51.35 14.81 20.88
C PRO A 14 -50.90 13.43 20.35
N PRO A 15 -51.26 12.32 21.03
CA PRO A 15 -50.97 10.98 20.54
C PRO A 15 -51.95 10.57 19.43
N ALA A 16 -51.39 10.06 18.33
CA ALA A 16 -52.12 9.40 17.26
C ALA A 16 -52.69 8.06 17.74
N THR A 17 -53.96 7.86 17.44
CA THR A 17 -54.75 6.66 17.69
C THR A 17 -54.38 5.54 16.71
N ARG A 18 -54.00 4.36 17.22
CA ARG A 18 -54.25 3.09 16.53
C ARG A 18 -54.82 2.07 17.51
N LYS A 19 -56.04 1.66 17.20
CA LYS A 19 -56.83 0.62 17.87
C LYS A 19 -56.17 -0.74 17.63
N PHE A 20 -55.94 -1.50 18.69
CA PHE A 20 -56.00 -2.96 18.65
C PHE A 20 -56.96 -3.40 19.74
N GLN A 21 -58.06 -4.05 19.32
CA GLN A 21 -59.01 -4.71 20.20
C GLN A 21 -58.36 -5.97 20.76
N PHE A 22 -58.48 -6.18 22.06
CA PHE A 22 -58.48 -7.53 22.64
C PHE A 22 -59.69 -7.68 23.55
N LEU A 23 -60.47 -8.73 23.26
CA LEU A 23 -61.56 -9.24 24.09
C LEU A 23 -61.03 -9.66 25.46
N SER A 24 -61.81 -9.36 26.50
CA SER A 24 -61.74 -10.03 27.80
C SER A 24 -62.49 -11.36 27.76
N LEU A 25 -61.92 -12.43 28.35
CA LEU A 25 -62.56 -13.17 29.46
C LEU A 25 -61.63 -14.25 30.07
N ALA A 26 -61.58 -14.23 31.41
CA ALA A 26 -61.57 -15.33 32.37
C ALA A 26 -60.58 -16.53 32.24
N GLY A 27 -59.57 -16.47 33.13
CA GLY A 27 -59.06 -17.50 34.05
C GLY A 27 -59.29 -19.00 33.80
N VAL A 28 -58.18 -19.76 33.85
CA VAL A 28 -58.03 -21.06 34.55
C VAL A 28 -56.54 -21.23 34.90
N LEU A 29 -56.25 -21.53 36.17
CA LEU A 29 -54.94 -22.06 36.61
C LEU A 29 -54.76 -23.46 36.00
N CYS A 30 -53.69 -23.67 35.24
CA CYS A 30 -53.14 -25.01 34.99
C CYS A 30 -51.61 -24.94 35.04
N ALA A 31 -51.04 -25.67 35.99
CA ALA A 31 -49.62 -26.00 36.04
C ALA A 31 -49.28 -26.89 34.84
N GLY A 32 -48.41 -26.42 33.94
CA GLY A 32 -47.91 -27.16 32.80
C GLY A 32 -46.41 -26.92 32.65
N ALA A 33 -45.64 -28.00 32.70
CA ALA A 33 -44.18 -28.00 32.61
C ALA A 33 -43.69 -27.25 31.36
N ILE A 34 -42.78 -26.29 31.56
CA ILE A 34 -42.01 -25.69 30.48
C ILE A 34 -40.96 -26.73 30.04
N LEU A 35 -41.24 -27.42 28.94
CA LEU A 35 -40.19 -28.03 28.13
C LEU A 35 -39.33 -26.90 27.55
N CYS A 36 -38.17 -26.64 28.15
CA CYS A 36 -37.10 -25.89 27.51
C CYS A 36 -36.59 -26.72 26.32
N VAL A 37 -37.16 -26.50 25.14
CA VAL A 37 -36.48 -26.84 23.90
C VAL A 37 -35.36 -25.82 23.72
N THR A 38 -34.16 -26.16 24.17
CA THR A 38 -32.94 -25.45 23.77
C THR A 38 -32.73 -25.74 22.28
N GLN A 39 -33.25 -24.87 21.41
CA GLN A 39 -32.72 -24.82 20.05
C GLN A 39 -31.26 -24.36 20.17
N PRO A 40 -30.28 -25.06 19.56
CA PRO A 40 -28.93 -24.55 19.51
C PRO A 40 -28.98 -23.21 18.75
N LEU A 41 -28.64 -22.11 19.43
CA LEU A 41 -28.27 -20.89 18.72
C LEU A 41 -27.06 -21.27 17.87
N LEU A 42 -27.25 -21.32 16.54
CA LEU A 42 -26.12 -21.31 15.62
C LEU A 42 -25.26 -20.10 15.98
N ALA A 43 -23.97 -20.31 16.21
CA ALA A 43 -23.03 -19.22 16.48
C ALA A 43 -23.08 -18.23 15.31
N ALA A 44 -23.17 -16.93 15.59
CA ALA A 44 -23.18 -15.92 14.55
C ALA A 44 -21.84 -15.95 13.79
N ASP A 45 -21.90 -15.96 12.45
CA ASP A 45 -20.72 -15.94 11.57
C ASP A 45 -19.87 -14.68 11.78
N GLU A 46 -20.46 -13.61 12.33
CA GLU A 46 -19.83 -12.34 12.61
C GLU A 46 -20.12 -11.88 14.04
N SER A 47 -19.15 -11.23 14.69
CA SER A 47 -19.39 -10.46 15.90
C SER A 47 -18.80 -9.06 15.81
N LEU A 48 -19.55 -8.07 16.29
CA LEU A 48 -19.17 -6.68 16.29
C LEU A 48 -19.44 -6.07 17.68
N LEU A 49 -18.42 -5.43 18.24
CA LEU A 49 -18.44 -4.82 19.55
C LEU A 49 -17.90 -3.39 19.43
N LYS A 50 -18.58 -2.42 20.02
CA LYS A 50 -18.08 -1.05 20.16
C LYS A 50 -18.13 -0.64 21.62
N GLN A 51 -17.01 -0.13 22.14
CA GLN A 51 -16.85 0.30 23.53
C GLN A 51 -16.29 1.72 23.57
N GLY A 52 -16.87 2.57 24.40
CA GLY A 52 -16.41 3.94 24.65
C GLY A 52 -16.00 4.10 26.09
N THR A 53 -14.83 4.70 26.33
CA THR A 53 -14.32 5.04 27.66
C THR A 53 -14.06 6.54 27.74
N LEU A 54 -14.51 7.19 28.81
CA LEU A 54 -14.25 8.60 29.05
C LEU A 54 -12.75 8.80 29.35
N ALA A 55 -12.03 9.50 28.47
CA ALA A 55 -10.58 9.66 28.51
C ALA A 55 -10.10 10.80 29.42
N SER A 56 -10.90 11.88 29.51
CA SER A 56 -10.62 13.03 30.37
C SER A 56 -11.91 13.79 30.68
N THR A 57 -12.11 14.15 31.95
CA THR A 57 -13.06 15.18 32.36
C THR A 57 -12.40 16.56 32.21
N PRO A 58 -13.10 17.59 31.72
CA PRO A 58 -12.50 18.90 31.54
C PRO A 58 -12.01 19.50 32.86
N VAL A 59 -10.87 20.21 32.78
CA VAL A 59 -10.35 21.08 33.86
C VAL A 59 -10.63 22.52 33.43
N GLY A 60 -11.68 23.13 33.97
CA GLY A 60 -12.11 24.51 33.65
C GLY A 60 -13.52 24.60 33.04
N ASP A 61 -13.90 25.80 32.58
CA ASP A 61 -15.26 26.14 32.10
C ASP A 61 -15.64 25.51 30.73
N GLU A 62 -14.81 24.66 30.14
CA GLU A 62 -15.10 24.00 28.87
C GLU A 62 -15.80 22.65 29.11
N ASN A 63 -17.12 22.57 28.93
CA ASN A 63 -17.92 21.34 29.05
C ASN A 63 -17.67 20.32 27.90
N ILE A 64 -16.41 20.06 27.55
CA ILE A 64 -16.03 19.14 26.46
C ILE A 64 -15.49 17.84 27.06
N ASN A 65 -16.21 16.74 26.82
CA ASN A 65 -15.79 15.40 27.21
C ASN A 65 -15.15 14.68 26.02
N THR A 66 -14.00 14.03 26.25
CA THR A 66 -13.36 13.17 25.25
C THR A 66 -13.65 11.70 25.55
N ILE A 67 -14.16 10.97 24.56
CA ILE A 67 -14.44 9.53 24.64
C ILE A 67 -13.51 8.81 23.67
N ASP A 68 -12.75 7.85 24.19
CA ASP A 68 -11.95 6.92 23.41
C ASP A 68 -12.78 5.70 23.06
N TRP A 69 -12.90 5.42 21.76
CA TRP A 69 -13.66 4.32 21.20
C TRP A 69 -12.75 3.19 20.76
N VAL A 70 -13.19 1.97 21.05
CA VAL A 70 -12.66 0.74 20.50
C VAL A 70 -13.79 0.00 19.81
N VAL A 71 -13.67 -0.24 18.51
CA VAL A 71 -14.52 -1.16 17.76
C VAL A 71 -13.75 -2.45 17.54
N SER A 72 -14.40 -3.59 17.70
CA SER A 72 -13.84 -4.91 17.40
C SER A 72 -14.81 -5.67 16.53
N HIS A 73 -14.31 -6.19 15.43
CA HIS A 73 -15.05 -7.03 14.48
C HIS A 73 -14.34 -8.39 14.42
N VAL A 74 -15.08 -9.50 14.41
CA VAL A 74 -14.55 -10.87 14.29
C VAL A 74 -15.39 -11.69 13.31
N ASN A 75 -14.74 -12.26 12.30
CA ASN A 75 -15.27 -13.32 11.43
C ASN A 75 -15.11 -14.65 12.18
N ASN A 76 -16.22 -15.18 12.67
CA ASN A 76 -16.29 -16.47 13.36
C ASN A 76 -16.47 -17.65 12.38
N SER A 77 -16.63 -17.38 11.07
CA SER A 77 -16.72 -18.42 10.05
C SER A 77 -15.35 -19.00 9.72
N THR A 78 -15.34 -20.17 9.09
CA THR A 78 -14.12 -20.81 8.57
C THR A 78 -13.72 -20.30 7.17
N SER A 79 -14.51 -19.41 6.58
CA SER A 79 -14.34 -18.87 5.24
C SER A 79 -13.88 -17.41 5.25
N LEU A 80 -13.30 -16.96 4.15
CA LEU A 80 -13.09 -15.53 3.90
C LEU A 80 -14.44 -14.80 3.83
N MET A 81 -14.55 -13.69 4.56
CA MET A 81 -15.62 -12.72 4.31
C MET A 81 -15.12 -11.69 3.31
N GLU A 82 -15.91 -11.46 2.26
CA GLU A 82 -15.54 -10.53 1.19
C GLU A 82 -16.34 -9.23 1.27
N ASN A 83 -15.68 -8.11 0.97
CA ASN A 83 -16.27 -6.78 0.88
C ASN A 83 -17.06 -6.37 2.14
N VAL A 84 -16.46 -6.58 3.32
CA VAL A 84 -17.08 -6.20 4.59
C VAL A 84 -17.11 -4.68 4.71
N ILE A 85 -18.28 -4.15 5.06
CA ILE A 85 -18.51 -2.72 5.29
C ILE A 85 -19.17 -2.54 6.65
N LEU A 86 -18.53 -1.77 7.52
CA LEU A 86 -19.04 -1.39 8.83
C LEU A 86 -19.36 0.10 8.80
N THR A 87 -20.55 0.49 9.25
CA THR A 87 -20.91 1.91 9.37
C THR A 87 -21.04 2.29 10.83
N ASP A 88 -20.34 3.35 11.24
CA ASP A 88 -20.39 3.92 12.58
C ASP A 88 -20.98 5.34 12.54
N ARG A 89 -22.11 5.56 13.22
CA ARG A 89 -22.72 6.89 13.35
C ARG A 89 -22.55 7.38 14.79
N LEU A 90 -21.90 8.54 14.94
CA LEU A 90 -21.74 9.19 16.24
C LEU A 90 -23.08 9.79 16.70
N GLY A 91 -23.21 9.95 18.01
CA GLY A 91 -24.41 10.53 18.61
C GLY A 91 -24.61 12.01 18.22
N PRO A 92 -25.81 12.57 18.39
CA PRO A 92 -26.04 14.00 18.17
C PRO A 92 -25.07 14.87 18.97
N GLY A 93 -24.43 15.85 18.31
CA GLY A 93 -23.46 16.75 18.95
C GLY A 93 -22.09 16.13 19.25
N GLN A 94 -21.88 14.87 18.88
CA GLN A 94 -20.60 14.19 19.00
C GLN A 94 -19.85 14.25 17.66
N VAL A 95 -18.54 14.54 17.72
CA VAL A 95 -17.67 14.56 16.54
C VAL A 95 -16.37 13.81 16.83
N MET A 96 -15.82 13.12 15.83
CA MET A 96 -14.51 12.49 15.93
C MET A 96 -13.43 13.56 16.08
N LYS A 97 -12.42 13.31 16.92
CA LYS A 97 -11.21 14.12 16.97
C LYS A 97 -10.38 13.82 15.73
N SER A 98 -10.08 14.85 14.93
CA SER A 98 -9.30 14.70 13.70
C SER A 98 -7.92 14.08 13.99
N GLY A 99 -7.49 13.15 13.13
CA GLY A 99 -6.22 12.43 13.21
C GLY A 99 -6.15 11.36 14.31
N SER A 100 -7.28 11.02 14.96
CA SER A 100 -7.28 10.03 16.05
C SER A 100 -7.53 8.59 15.61
N LEU A 101 -7.97 8.37 14.36
CA LEU A 101 -8.34 7.04 13.88
C LEU A 101 -7.10 6.16 13.62
N ILE A 102 -7.12 4.97 14.22
CA ILE A 102 -6.20 3.86 14.01
C ILE A 102 -7.02 2.68 13.50
N LEU A 103 -6.57 2.08 12.39
CA LEU A 103 -7.25 0.97 11.72
C LEU A 103 -6.38 -0.28 11.75
N PRO A 104 -6.96 -1.48 11.92
CA PRO A 104 -6.26 -2.72 11.65
C PRO A 104 -5.78 -2.79 10.19
N GLN A 105 -4.64 -3.43 9.96
CA GLN A 105 -4.11 -3.60 8.60
C GLN A 105 -5.15 -4.21 7.64
N GLY A 106 -5.22 -3.70 6.42
CA GLY A 106 -6.17 -4.14 5.39
C GLY A 106 -7.54 -3.45 5.43
N TRP A 107 -7.82 -2.65 6.46
CA TRP A 107 -9.03 -1.82 6.52
C TRP A 107 -8.79 -0.41 5.97
N SER A 108 -9.83 0.16 5.37
CA SER A 108 -9.86 1.55 4.94
C SER A 108 -11.05 2.29 5.58
N ALA A 109 -10.96 3.62 5.66
CA ALA A 109 -12.02 4.45 6.22
C ALA A 109 -12.56 5.48 5.23
N GLN A 110 -13.84 5.81 5.39
CA GLN A 110 -14.47 6.99 4.80
C GLN A 110 -15.17 7.80 5.90
N TYR A 111 -15.24 9.10 5.72
CA TYR A 111 -15.65 10.07 6.73
C TYR A 111 -16.84 10.90 6.23
N SER A 112 -17.78 11.19 7.11
CA SER A 112 -18.94 12.03 6.83
C SER A 112 -19.09 13.11 7.89
N THR A 113 -19.43 14.33 7.45
CA THR A 113 -19.77 15.47 8.32
C THR A 113 -21.27 15.80 8.30
N ASP A 114 -22.07 15.05 7.55
CA ASP A 114 -23.50 15.31 7.28
C ASP A 114 -24.41 14.16 7.76
N GLY A 115 -23.99 13.45 8.83
CA GLY A 115 -24.75 12.38 9.46
C GLY A 115 -24.76 11.08 8.66
N GLY A 116 -23.78 10.88 7.78
CA GLY A 116 -23.66 9.73 6.90
C GLY A 116 -24.50 9.83 5.63
N THR A 117 -24.79 11.06 5.15
CA THR A 117 -25.49 11.29 3.87
C THR A 117 -24.50 11.19 2.71
N SER A 118 -23.30 11.72 2.88
CA SER A 118 -22.17 11.61 1.95
C SER A 118 -20.89 11.24 2.68
N PHE A 119 -19.98 10.54 1.99
CA PHE A 119 -18.72 10.06 2.53
C PHE A 119 -17.54 10.48 1.65
N SER A 120 -16.42 10.79 2.29
CA SER A 120 -15.14 11.14 1.69
C SER A 120 -14.07 10.15 2.13
N THR A 121 -13.16 9.75 1.24
CA THR A 121 -11.96 8.95 1.58
C THR A 121 -10.84 9.77 2.21
N ILE A 122 -11.05 11.09 2.30
CA ILE A 122 -10.16 12.06 2.93
C ILE A 122 -10.79 12.52 4.24
N GLU A 123 -10.04 12.41 5.34
CA GLU A 123 -10.46 12.87 6.66
C GLU A 123 -10.59 14.40 6.69
N PRO A 124 -11.76 14.96 7.03
CA PRO A 124 -11.94 16.39 7.26
C PRO A 124 -11.23 16.86 8.55
N ASP A 125 -10.79 18.12 8.56
CA ASP A 125 -10.15 18.75 9.74
C ASP A 125 -11.07 18.80 10.97
N SER A 126 -12.39 18.75 10.79
CA SER A 126 -13.37 18.71 11.88
C SER A 126 -14.75 18.24 11.42
N GLY A 127 -15.64 17.98 12.39
CA GLY A 127 -17.07 17.76 12.14
C GLY A 127 -17.46 16.34 11.73
N VAL A 128 -16.52 15.39 11.72
CA VAL A 128 -16.80 14.00 11.37
C VAL A 128 -17.78 13.40 12.37
N ASN A 129 -18.97 13.01 11.90
CA ASN A 129 -20.07 12.47 12.71
C ASN A 129 -20.56 11.11 12.22
N ALA A 130 -20.02 10.59 11.11
CA ALA A 130 -20.14 9.19 10.74
C ALA A 130 -18.89 8.69 10.01
N LEU A 131 -18.62 7.40 10.16
CA LEU A 131 -17.50 6.67 9.58
C LEU A 131 -18.01 5.44 8.83
N ILE A 132 -17.34 5.09 7.74
CA ILE A 132 -17.43 3.77 7.13
C ILE A 132 -16.06 3.12 7.24
N PHE A 133 -16.00 1.89 7.70
CA PHE A 133 -14.82 1.03 7.60
C PHE A 133 -15.07 -0.05 6.56
N SER A 134 -14.12 -0.32 5.68
CA SER A 134 -14.24 -1.39 4.70
C SER A 134 -12.98 -2.23 4.58
N ASN A 135 -13.16 -3.52 4.32
CA ASN A 135 -12.09 -4.46 4.05
C ASN A 135 -12.51 -5.46 2.95
N PRO A 136 -11.73 -5.60 1.87
CA PRO A 136 -12.06 -6.51 0.77
C PRO A 136 -12.02 -7.98 1.19
N PHE A 137 -11.16 -8.36 2.13
CA PHE A 137 -10.96 -9.73 2.60
C PHE A 137 -10.74 -9.77 4.11
N VAL A 138 -11.76 -10.19 4.83
CA VAL A 138 -11.71 -10.39 6.27
C VAL A 138 -11.49 -11.88 6.55
N VAL A 139 -10.28 -12.22 6.98
CA VAL A 139 -9.84 -13.58 7.29
C VAL A 139 -10.58 -14.16 8.50
N PRO A 140 -10.71 -15.49 8.65
CA PRO A 140 -11.20 -16.09 9.89
C PRO A 140 -10.47 -15.54 11.11
N THR A 141 -11.20 -15.20 12.17
CA THR A 141 -10.75 -14.48 13.39
C THR A 141 -10.28 -13.03 13.19
N ASN A 142 -10.24 -12.54 11.95
CA ASN A 142 -9.84 -11.19 11.53
C ASN A 142 -8.40 -10.78 11.86
N LEU A 143 -7.53 -11.73 12.12
CA LEU A 143 -6.13 -11.50 12.43
C LEU A 143 -5.27 -12.03 11.28
N GLY A 144 -4.76 -11.10 10.49
CA GLY A 144 -4.07 -11.38 9.25
C GLY A 144 -4.71 -10.69 8.05
N ARG A 145 -4.17 -10.98 6.87
CA ARG A 145 -4.52 -10.29 5.62
C ARG A 145 -4.75 -11.31 4.53
N GLY A 146 -5.78 -11.08 3.73
CA GLY A 146 -6.08 -11.83 2.52
C GLY A 146 -5.90 -10.98 1.28
N ARG A 147 -5.62 -11.64 0.15
CA ARG A 147 -5.57 -11.02 -1.17
C ARG A 147 -5.88 -12.03 -2.25
N THR A 148 -6.44 -11.54 -3.36
CA THR A 148 -6.49 -12.26 -4.63
C THR A 148 -5.10 -12.42 -5.24
N LEU A 149 -4.80 -13.58 -5.84
CA LEU A 149 -3.62 -13.77 -6.67
C LEU A 149 -3.71 -12.93 -7.96
N THR A 150 -2.60 -12.36 -8.38
CA THR A 150 -2.51 -11.59 -9.62
C THR A 150 -2.79 -12.49 -10.81
N LEU A 151 -3.64 -12.00 -11.72
CA LEU A 151 -3.81 -12.64 -13.01
C LEU A 151 -2.56 -12.35 -13.86
N PRO A 152 -1.80 -13.36 -14.32
CA PRO A 152 -0.76 -13.14 -15.30
C PRO A 152 -1.37 -12.55 -16.58
N MET A 153 -0.68 -11.60 -17.21
CA MET A 153 -1.13 -11.06 -18.50
C MET A 153 -1.07 -12.16 -19.58
N SER A 154 -2.10 -12.34 -20.40
CA SER A 154 -2.08 -13.31 -21.51
C SER A 154 -1.34 -12.81 -22.76
N LYS A 155 -1.10 -11.49 -22.86
CA LYS A 155 -0.42 -10.81 -23.98
C LYS A 155 -0.09 -9.37 -23.61
N GLY A 156 0.75 -8.72 -24.42
CA GLY A 156 0.93 -7.27 -24.33
C GLY A 156 -0.36 -6.52 -24.65
N VAL A 157 -0.64 -5.43 -23.92
CA VAL A 157 -1.89 -4.66 -24.05
C VAL A 157 -1.60 -3.20 -24.39
N GLN A 158 -2.21 -2.73 -25.48
CA GLN A 158 -2.15 -1.33 -25.90
C GLN A 158 -3.00 -0.46 -24.96
N MET A 159 -2.37 0.44 -24.22
CA MET A 159 -3.07 1.31 -23.28
C MET A 159 -3.73 2.53 -23.97
N GLY A 160 -3.24 2.90 -25.15
CA GLY A 160 -3.71 4.08 -25.89
C GLY A 160 -3.33 5.40 -25.23
N GLY A 161 -3.77 6.52 -25.79
CA GLY A 161 -3.47 7.86 -25.24
C GLY A 161 -2.22 8.55 -25.78
N GLY A 162 -1.54 7.94 -26.76
CA GLY A 162 -0.59 8.59 -27.67
C GLY A 162 0.61 9.26 -27.01
N GLY A 163 0.98 8.86 -25.80
CA GLY A 163 2.14 9.37 -25.10
C GLY A 163 3.04 8.22 -24.66
N ASP A 164 4.32 8.51 -24.51
CA ASP A 164 5.33 7.52 -24.22
C ASP A 164 5.24 7.16 -22.72
N GLY A 165 5.17 5.88 -22.40
CA GLY A 165 4.95 5.42 -21.05
C GLY A 165 6.18 5.50 -20.17
N TYR A 166 6.10 5.95 -18.92
CA TYR A 166 7.27 5.93 -18.03
C TYR A 166 7.37 4.64 -17.18
N ASN A 167 6.90 4.65 -15.93
CA ASN A 167 6.94 3.48 -15.06
C ASN A 167 5.52 2.99 -14.68
N PRO A 168 5.27 1.67 -14.73
CA PRO A 168 4.08 1.08 -14.13
C PRO A 168 4.10 1.13 -12.59
N ALA A 169 2.93 1.19 -11.97
CA ALA A 169 2.71 1.09 -10.54
C ALA A 169 1.57 0.11 -10.26
N LEU A 170 1.77 -0.80 -9.30
CA LEU A 170 0.77 -1.77 -8.88
C LEU A 170 -0.03 -1.25 -7.70
N LEU A 171 -1.35 -1.41 -7.75
CA LEU A 171 -2.27 -1.03 -6.69
C LEU A 171 -2.80 -2.25 -5.92
N ASP A 172 -3.31 -2.02 -4.71
CA ASP A 172 -3.83 -3.08 -3.84
C ASP A 172 -5.03 -3.81 -4.46
N ASN A 173 -5.87 -3.10 -5.21
CA ASN A 173 -6.97 -3.65 -5.99
C ASN A 173 -6.55 -4.42 -7.27
N GLY A 174 -5.25 -4.61 -7.48
CA GLY A 174 -4.69 -5.39 -8.59
C GLY A 174 -4.52 -4.60 -9.89
N ARG A 175 -5.03 -3.37 -9.98
CA ARG A 175 -4.81 -2.53 -11.17
C ARG A 175 -3.34 -2.18 -11.33
N ILE A 176 -2.88 -2.13 -12.57
CA ILE A 176 -1.58 -1.59 -12.94
C ILE A 176 -1.82 -0.25 -13.60
N MET A 177 -1.26 0.81 -13.05
CA MET A 177 -1.49 2.18 -13.52
C MET A 177 -0.17 2.91 -13.73
N GLY A 178 -0.22 4.02 -14.46
CA GLY A 178 0.91 4.92 -14.59
C GLY A 178 0.51 6.17 -15.35
N ILE A 179 1.49 6.97 -15.72
CA ILE A 179 1.29 8.20 -16.48
C ILE A 179 2.20 8.23 -17.71
N ASN A 180 1.70 8.80 -18.80
CA ASN A 180 2.53 9.05 -19.99
C ASN A 180 3.42 10.29 -19.77
N HIS A 181 4.65 10.24 -20.27
CA HIS A 181 5.56 11.38 -20.39
C HIS A 181 5.49 11.98 -21.81
N HIS A 182 5.99 13.21 -21.97
CA HIS A 182 5.79 14.14 -23.10
C HIS A 182 4.54 15.05 -23.07
N ASN A 183 4.78 16.26 -23.57
CA ASN A 183 4.50 17.55 -22.93
C ASN A 183 3.23 18.25 -23.42
N ARG A 184 2.30 17.56 -24.08
CA ARG A 184 1.08 18.21 -24.62
C ARG A 184 -0.23 17.72 -24.02
N SER A 185 -0.28 16.56 -23.36
CA SER A 185 -1.45 16.08 -22.59
C SER A 185 -1.10 14.75 -21.90
N PRO A 186 -0.44 14.77 -20.73
CA PRO A 186 -0.16 13.53 -20.03
C PRO A 186 -1.45 12.89 -19.56
N ASN A 187 -1.48 11.57 -19.73
CA ASN A 187 -2.64 10.75 -19.50
C ASN A 187 -2.27 9.70 -18.47
N ILE A 188 -3.13 9.55 -17.46
CA ILE A 188 -3.09 8.35 -16.63
C ILE A 188 -3.65 7.21 -17.48
N TRP A 189 -2.92 6.12 -17.52
CA TRP A 189 -3.36 4.86 -18.10
C TRP A 189 -3.58 3.83 -16.98
N CYS A 190 -4.39 2.82 -17.28
CA CYS A 190 -4.80 1.83 -16.30
C CYS A 190 -5.09 0.52 -17.01
N TYR A 191 -4.52 -0.56 -16.50
CA TYR A 191 -4.77 -1.94 -16.88
C TYR A 191 -5.54 -2.65 -15.76
N ASP A 192 -6.63 -3.30 -16.16
CA ASP A 192 -7.45 -4.14 -15.30
C ASP A 192 -7.09 -5.60 -15.58
N PRO A 193 -6.37 -6.28 -14.68
CA PRO A 193 -5.97 -7.67 -14.89
C PRO A 193 -7.18 -8.58 -15.07
N PHE A 194 -8.30 -8.35 -14.39
CA PHE A 194 -9.48 -9.22 -14.48
C PHE A 194 -10.18 -9.17 -15.84
N LYS A 195 -10.04 -8.06 -16.56
CA LYS A 195 -10.55 -7.89 -17.93
C LYS A 195 -9.50 -8.19 -18.99
N GLU A 196 -8.25 -8.37 -18.57
CA GLU A 196 -7.06 -8.39 -19.44
C GLU A 196 -7.04 -7.24 -20.45
N ASN A 197 -7.49 -6.04 -20.03
CA ASN A 197 -7.65 -4.90 -20.91
C ASN A 197 -7.46 -3.58 -20.16
N LYS A 198 -7.43 -2.47 -20.89
CA LYS A 198 -7.47 -1.13 -20.28
C LYS A 198 -8.72 -0.97 -19.41
N CYS A 199 -8.57 -0.28 -18.28
CA CYS A 199 -9.69 0.05 -17.41
C CYS A 199 -10.73 0.90 -18.15
N ASP A 200 -12.02 0.70 -17.84
CA ASP A 200 -13.09 1.49 -18.45
C ASP A 200 -12.91 2.98 -18.16
N GLY A 201 -13.07 3.82 -19.17
CA GLY A 201 -12.92 5.27 -19.07
C GLY A 201 -11.47 5.78 -19.17
N TYR A 202 -10.46 4.91 -19.27
CA TYR A 202 -9.07 5.30 -19.47
C TYR A 202 -8.68 5.34 -20.98
N PRO A 203 -7.68 6.15 -21.37
CA PRO A 203 -6.86 7.06 -20.54
C PRO A 203 -7.63 8.28 -20.01
N LEU A 204 -7.21 8.79 -18.84
CA LEU A 204 -7.76 9.99 -18.21
C LEU A 204 -6.75 11.14 -18.19
N LYS A 205 -7.24 12.36 -18.38
CA LYS A 205 -6.44 13.59 -18.25
C LYS A 205 -6.55 14.12 -16.81
N PRO A 206 -5.54 13.93 -15.95
CA PRO A 206 -5.65 14.29 -14.54
C PRO A 206 -5.44 15.80 -14.30
N GLY A 207 -5.06 16.58 -15.31
CA GLY A 207 -4.64 17.98 -15.14
C GLY A 207 -3.29 18.13 -14.42
N ILE A 208 -2.55 17.03 -14.29
CA ILE A 208 -1.20 17.00 -13.74
C ILE A 208 -0.24 17.36 -14.87
N PRO A 209 0.61 18.39 -14.71
CA PRO A 209 1.64 18.63 -15.69
C PRO A 209 2.73 17.56 -15.47
N THR A 210 3.08 16.85 -16.54
CA THR A 210 4.27 15.99 -16.54
C THR A 210 5.20 16.44 -17.66
N GLY A 211 6.48 16.13 -17.47
CA GLY A 211 7.58 16.42 -18.35
C GLY A 211 8.12 15.17 -19.01
N MET A 212 9.40 14.88 -18.74
CA MET A 212 10.21 13.89 -19.44
C MET A 212 10.50 12.62 -18.63
N THR A 213 10.34 12.62 -17.31
CA THR A 213 10.61 11.49 -16.42
C THR A 213 9.60 11.45 -15.26
N PRO A 214 8.28 11.39 -15.50
CA PRO A 214 7.31 11.35 -14.43
C PRO A 214 7.38 10.01 -13.70
N LEU A 215 7.45 10.06 -12.37
CA LEU A 215 7.42 8.88 -11.52
C LEU A 215 6.00 8.57 -11.06
N ALA A 216 5.66 7.29 -11.02
CA ALA A 216 4.42 6.74 -10.50
C ALA A 216 4.69 5.74 -9.38
N ILE A 217 4.09 5.92 -8.20
CA ILE A 217 4.26 5.00 -7.06
C ILE A 217 2.88 4.57 -6.57
N GLY A 218 2.65 3.26 -6.46
CA GLY A 218 1.42 2.70 -5.90
C GLY A 218 1.52 2.50 -4.39
N ILE A 219 0.58 3.04 -3.62
CA ILE A 219 0.42 2.74 -2.18
C ILE A 219 -1.06 2.49 -1.91
N GLY A 220 -1.40 1.29 -1.48
CA GLY A 220 -2.80 0.89 -1.38
C GLY A 220 -3.49 1.00 -2.75
N ASN A 221 -4.67 1.62 -2.78
CA ASN A 221 -5.41 1.88 -4.03
C ASN A 221 -5.08 3.25 -4.66
N LYS A 222 -4.03 3.93 -4.21
CA LYS A 222 -3.66 5.27 -4.66
C LYS A 222 -2.38 5.24 -5.50
N LEU A 223 -2.40 6.00 -6.58
CA LEU A 223 -1.28 6.27 -7.47
C LEU A 223 -0.72 7.66 -7.12
N TYR A 224 0.54 7.71 -6.72
CA TYR A 224 1.25 8.95 -6.42
C TYR A 224 2.15 9.31 -7.59
N LEU A 225 2.11 10.57 -8.01
CA LEU A 225 2.76 11.05 -9.22
C LEU A 225 3.69 12.22 -8.90
N GLY A 226 4.93 12.14 -9.38
CA GLY A 226 5.89 13.24 -9.27
C GLY A 226 5.69 14.29 -10.37
N ASP A 227 5.74 15.57 -10.02
CA ASP A 227 5.87 16.68 -10.96
C ASP A 227 7.28 16.75 -11.51
N ASP A 228 7.40 16.58 -12.82
CA ASP A 228 8.63 16.77 -13.58
C ASP A 228 8.42 17.74 -14.77
N SER A 229 7.29 18.48 -14.77
CA SER A 229 6.91 19.36 -15.86
C SER A 229 7.90 20.49 -16.11
N GLY A 230 8.17 20.80 -17.38
CA GLY A 230 8.84 22.05 -17.76
C GLY A 230 9.41 22.07 -19.16
N ALA A 231 9.13 23.15 -19.90
CA ALA A 231 9.53 23.35 -21.30
C ALA A 231 11.04 23.60 -21.53
N ASN A 232 11.91 23.08 -20.65
CA ASN A 232 13.38 23.09 -20.60
C ASN A 232 13.89 23.00 -19.14
N LYS A 233 13.06 22.52 -18.19
CA LYS A 233 13.37 22.46 -16.76
C LYS A 233 12.96 21.10 -16.22
N ILE A 234 13.96 20.30 -15.83
CA ILE A 234 13.84 18.87 -15.54
C ILE A 234 13.36 18.62 -14.08
N TYR A 235 13.28 19.65 -13.23
CA TYR A 235 12.97 19.55 -11.79
C TYR A 235 11.47 19.76 -11.42
N GLY A 236 10.55 19.78 -12.38
CA GLY A 236 9.13 20.09 -12.11
C GLY A 236 8.89 21.59 -11.94
N GLN A 237 7.98 22.16 -12.71
CA GLN A 237 7.70 23.61 -12.73
C GLN A 237 6.75 24.02 -11.60
N LEU A 238 5.88 23.13 -11.14
CA LEU A 238 4.97 23.39 -10.03
C LEU A 238 5.47 22.80 -8.71
N GLY A 239 6.43 21.87 -8.77
CA GLY A 239 7.11 21.29 -7.62
C GLY A 239 6.15 20.55 -6.70
N LYS A 240 5.26 19.69 -7.22
CA LYS A 240 4.28 18.98 -6.38
C LYS A 240 4.37 17.47 -6.50
N LEU A 241 3.88 16.79 -5.47
CA LEU A 241 3.44 15.41 -5.52
C LEU A 241 1.93 15.41 -5.71
N TYR A 242 1.43 14.54 -6.56
CA TYR A 242 0.00 14.38 -6.84
C TYR A 242 -0.48 13.01 -6.39
N CYS A 243 -1.75 12.94 -5.99
CA CYS A 243 -2.43 11.71 -5.61
C CYS A 243 -3.60 11.46 -6.55
N TRP A 244 -3.69 10.26 -7.10
CA TRP A 244 -4.82 9.76 -7.87
C TRP A 244 -5.38 8.49 -7.25
N ASP A 245 -6.65 8.49 -6.89
CA ASP A 245 -7.32 7.33 -6.32
C ASP A 245 -7.77 6.40 -7.46
N GLY A 246 -7.09 5.27 -7.59
CA GLY A 246 -7.36 4.25 -8.61
C GLY A 246 -8.66 3.49 -8.40
N GLN A 247 -9.34 3.65 -7.26
CA GLN A 247 -10.67 3.10 -7.01
C GLN A 247 -11.76 4.06 -7.50
N THR A 248 -11.68 5.34 -7.10
CA THR A 248 -12.70 6.35 -7.42
C THR A 248 -12.46 7.06 -8.75
N ASN A 249 -11.29 6.86 -9.37
CA ASN A 249 -10.82 7.54 -10.59
C ASN A 249 -10.85 9.07 -10.44
N ARG A 250 -10.36 9.58 -9.30
CA ARG A 250 -10.32 11.02 -8.99
C ARG A 250 -9.02 11.41 -8.30
N SER A 251 -8.67 12.69 -8.37
CA SER A 251 -7.56 13.23 -7.56
C SER A 251 -7.89 13.10 -6.06
N CYS A 252 -6.91 12.64 -5.29
CA CYS A 252 -6.98 12.54 -3.83
C CYS A 252 -6.12 13.57 -3.09
N GLY A 253 -5.63 14.59 -3.81
CA GLY A 253 -4.88 15.71 -3.22
C GLY A 253 -3.52 15.94 -3.87
N THR A 254 -2.82 16.95 -3.36
CA THR A 254 -1.47 17.33 -3.79
C THR A 254 -0.66 17.82 -2.61
N SER A 255 0.67 17.66 -2.65
CA SER A 255 1.55 18.30 -1.68
C SER A 255 1.50 19.84 -1.78
N PRO A 256 2.01 20.55 -0.75
CA PRO A 256 2.52 21.90 -0.91
C PRO A 256 3.53 21.99 -2.06
N VAL A 257 3.77 23.21 -2.55
CA VAL A 257 4.84 23.47 -3.52
C VAL A 257 6.19 23.19 -2.86
N ILE A 258 7.00 22.38 -3.54
CA ILE A 258 8.41 22.08 -3.26
C ILE A 258 9.21 23.10 -4.06
N ASP A 259 9.64 24.16 -3.38
CA ASP A 259 10.33 25.29 -4.01
C ASP A 259 11.57 24.83 -4.79
N ASP A 260 11.81 25.47 -5.93
CA ASP A 260 12.90 25.19 -6.89
C ASP A 260 12.88 23.82 -7.58
N GLY A 261 11.86 22.99 -7.32
CA GLY A 261 11.70 21.67 -7.89
C GLY A 261 12.56 20.60 -7.22
N TYR A 262 12.41 19.34 -7.63
CA TYR A 262 13.03 18.21 -6.94
C TYR A 262 13.39 17.02 -7.85
N ALA A 263 14.27 16.17 -7.32
CA ALA A 263 14.55 14.80 -7.75
C ALA A 263 13.85 13.80 -6.81
N GLY A 264 13.41 12.65 -7.34
CA GLY A 264 12.58 11.66 -6.64
C GLY A 264 11.09 11.74 -7.01
N PRO A 265 10.13 11.43 -6.12
CA PRO A 265 10.31 10.98 -4.74
C PRO A 265 10.77 9.52 -4.62
N VAL A 266 11.25 9.14 -3.44
CA VAL A 266 11.40 7.74 -3.04
C VAL A 266 10.59 7.45 -1.79
N LEU A 267 10.02 6.24 -1.70
CA LEU A 267 9.22 5.81 -0.56
C LEU A 267 10.08 5.07 0.46
N VAL A 268 10.15 5.58 1.69
CA VAL A 268 10.85 4.94 2.82
C VAL A 268 9.99 5.03 4.06
N ALA A 269 9.80 3.90 4.75
CA ALA A 269 8.98 3.83 5.97
C ALA A 269 7.60 4.51 5.82
N GLY A 270 6.95 4.31 4.67
CA GLY A 270 5.62 4.88 4.38
C GLY A 270 5.60 6.37 4.02
N ARG A 271 6.76 7.04 3.92
CA ARG A 271 6.88 8.47 3.61
C ARG A 271 7.66 8.71 2.33
N PHE A 272 7.31 9.76 1.60
CA PHE A 272 8.06 10.21 0.43
C PHE A 272 9.19 11.13 0.85
N TYR A 273 10.37 10.88 0.29
CA TYR A 273 11.53 11.77 0.40
C TYR A 273 11.90 12.31 -0.98
N VAL A 274 12.16 13.61 -1.07
CA VAL A 274 12.54 14.30 -2.31
C VAL A 274 13.84 15.07 -2.08
N LEU A 275 14.72 15.11 -3.08
CA LEU A 275 15.89 15.98 -3.07
C LEU A 275 15.56 17.27 -3.81
N THR A 276 15.46 18.38 -3.10
CA THR A 276 15.25 19.69 -3.71
C THR A 276 16.44 20.09 -4.58
N LYS A 277 16.21 20.95 -5.55
CA LYS A 277 17.27 21.52 -6.40
C LYS A 277 18.37 22.23 -5.61
N SER A 278 18.05 22.77 -4.42
CA SER A 278 19.00 23.41 -3.51
C SER A 278 19.86 22.42 -2.71
N GLY A 279 19.68 21.11 -2.88
CA GLY A 279 20.46 20.09 -2.18
C GLY A 279 19.93 19.78 -0.76
N GLN A 280 18.63 19.96 -0.55
CA GLN A 280 17.97 19.60 0.71
C GLN A 280 17.07 18.39 0.51
N LEU A 281 17.11 17.45 1.44
CA LEU A 281 16.13 16.37 1.49
C LEU A 281 14.90 16.84 2.26
N ASP A 282 13.72 16.74 1.67
CA ASP A 282 12.42 17.04 2.31
C ASP A 282 11.56 15.77 2.38
N CYS A 283 10.53 15.77 3.23
CA CYS A 283 9.69 14.61 3.54
C CYS A 283 8.20 14.95 3.42
N TYR A 284 7.43 14.06 2.79
CA TYR A 284 5.99 14.18 2.61
C TYR A 284 5.26 12.89 3.02
N ASP A 285 4.11 13.02 3.68
CA ASP A 285 3.38 11.89 4.26
C ASP A 285 2.10 11.57 3.46
N PRO A 286 2.05 10.42 2.75
CA PRO A 286 0.85 9.95 2.04
C PRO A 286 -0.38 9.77 2.92
N ALA A 287 -0.19 9.39 4.20
CA ALA A 287 -1.27 9.20 5.16
C ALA A 287 -1.83 10.55 5.64
N ALA A 288 -0.99 11.59 5.70
CA ALA A 288 -1.40 12.96 6.00
C ALA A 288 -1.63 13.80 4.73
N GLN A 289 -2.28 13.23 3.70
CA GLN A 289 -2.67 13.94 2.48
C GLN A 289 -1.50 14.66 1.75
N LEU A 290 -0.31 14.06 1.74
CA LEU A 290 0.92 14.65 1.18
C LEU A 290 1.33 15.97 1.84
N GLN A 291 0.93 16.21 3.09
CA GLN A 291 1.54 17.28 3.88
C GLN A 291 3.00 16.96 4.17
N ARG A 292 3.82 18.00 4.37
CA ARG A 292 5.20 17.83 4.84
C ARG A 292 5.18 17.04 6.15
N CYS A 293 6.07 16.05 6.29
CA CYS A 293 6.13 15.19 7.46
C CYS A 293 6.22 16.01 8.75
N ALA A 294 5.34 15.72 9.71
CA ALA A 294 5.31 16.45 10.97
C ALA A 294 6.66 16.35 11.71
N GLY A 295 7.19 17.49 12.15
CA GLY A 295 8.49 17.56 12.84
C GLY A 295 9.71 17.38 11.95
N PHE A 296 9.54 17.22 10.62
CA PHE A 296 10.65 17.14 9.68
C PHE A 296 10.98 18.53 9.12
N THR A 297 12.23 18.94 9.26
CA THR A 297 12.76 20.15 8.62
C THR A 297 13.69 19.73 7.48
N PRO A 298 13.63 20.36 6.30
CA PRO A 298 14.51 20.02 5.19
C PRO A 298 15.99 19.97 5.61
N VAL A 299 16.68 18.88 5.26
CA VAL A 299 18.05 18.62 5.71
C VAL A 299 19.01 18.81 4.54
N SER A 300 20.01 19.67 4.68
CA SER A 300 21.08 19.76 3.68
C SER A 300 21.92 18.48 3.71
N ILE A 301 22.06 17.85 2.55
CA ILE A 301 22.79 16.59 2.41
C ILE A 301 24.23 16.78 1.92
N GLY A 302 24.71 18.03 1.87
CA GLY A 302 26.09 18.34 1.46
C GLY A 302 26.36 18.17 -0.03
N MET A 303 25.33 18.01 -0.85
CA MET A 303 25.43 17.97 -2.31
C MET A 303 24.20 18.56 -2.98
N THR A 304 24.35 19.01 -4.22
CA THR A 304 23.23 19.42 -5.07
C THR A 304 22.97 18.36 -6.14
N PRO A 305 21.72 18.21 -6.60
CA PRO A 305 21.35 17.21 -7.61
C PRO A 305 21.98 17.43 -9.00
N GLY A 306 22.48 18.63 -9.30
CA GLY A 306 23.18 18.97 -10.54
C GLY A 306 22.45 19.98 -11.44
N ASN A 307 23.06 20.34 -12.60
CA ASN A 307 22.56 21.41 -13.48
C ASN A 307 21.42 20.94 -14.39
N SER A 308 20.42 21.82 -14.59
CA SER A 308 19.12 21.62 -15.22
C SER A 308 19.09 21.61 -16.76
N VAL A 309 20.23 21.61 -17.46
CA VAL A 309 20.28 22.02 -18.89
C VAL A 309 20.38 20.87 -19.91
N ALA A 310 20.77 19.65 -19.57
CA ALA A 310 21.14 18.69 -20.60
C ALA A 310 20.36 17.37 -20.55
N TRP A 311 19.15 17.38 -21.10
CA TRP A 311 18.57 16.14 -21.65
C TRP A 311 19.45 15.59 -22.80
N SER A 312 20.21 16.45 -23.48
CA SER A 312 21.16 16.02 -24.52
C SER A 312 22.40 15.29 -23.98
N SER A 313 22.56 15.15 -22.66
CA SER A 313 23.72 14.45 -22.09
C SER A 313 23.39 13.46 -20.97
N HIS A 314 22.13 13.12 -20.71
CA HIS A 314 21.79 11.97 -19.85
C HIS A 314 22.39 11.99 -18.41
N HIS A 315 22.50 13.15 -17.77
CA HIS A 315 23.12 13.30 -16.46
C HIS A 315 22.04 13.61 -15.42
N GLY A 316 21.84 12.75 -14.42
CA GLY A 316 20.76 12.86 -13.43
C GLY A 316 21.22 12.70 -11.98
N THR A 317 20.27 12.87 -11.08
CA THR A 317 20.37 12.45 -9.68
C THR A 317 19.77 11.08 -9.55
N ASP A 318 20.47 10.25 -8.80
CA ASP A 318 19.92 9.01 -8.27
C ASP A 318 19.77 9.13 -6.70
N MET A 319 19.13 8.18 -6.00
CA MET A 319 18.24 8.06 -4.83
C MET A 319 17.78 6.57 -4.70
N LEU A 320 18.68 5.64 -4.40
CA LEU A 320 18.35 4.24 -4.13
C LEU A 320 17.92 4.07 -2.67
N VAL A 321 16.81 3.39 -2.44
CA VAL A 321 16.36 3.05 -1.07
C VAL A 321 16.87 1.68 -0.65
N TRP A 322 17.35 1.59 0.59
CA TRP A 322 17.63 0.34 1.29
C TRP A 322 17.30 0.48 2.79
N GLU A 323 16.37 -0.34 3.27
CA GLU A 323 15.84 -0.25 4.64
C GLU A 323 15.42 1.19 5.02
N ASN A 324 16.07 1.77 6.03
CA ASN A 324 15.86 3.14 6.50
C ASN A 324 16.87 4.13 5.91
N ARG A 325 17.53 3.77 4.80
CA ARG A 325 18.54 4.60 4.15
C ARG A 325 18.13 4.98 2.75
N ILE A 326 18.57 6.18 2.36
CA ILE A 326 18.49 6.70 1.01
C ILE A 326 19.92 6.98 0.56
N LEU A 327 20.36 6.28 -0.49
CA LEU A 327 21.63 6.52 -1.15
C LEU A 327 21.37 7.43 -2.34
N ILE A 328 22.00 8.59 -2.41
CA ILE A 328 21.68 9.60 -3.41
C ILE A 328 22.93 9.87 -4.23
N ALA A 329 22.88 9.70 -5.54
CA ALA A 329 23.98 10.01 -6.45
C ALA A 329 23.71 11.33 -7.18
N ASN A 330 24.76 12.04 -7.59
CA ASN A 330 24.63 13.22 -8.44
C ASN A 330 25.61 13.22 -9.62
N GLN A 331 25.48 14.22 -10.49
CA GLN A 331 26.33 14.42 -11.66
C GLN A 331 27.80 14.75 -11.33
N SER A 332 28.10 15.09 -10.08
CA SER A 332 29.46 15.41 -9.62
C SER A 332 30.20 14.19 -9.07
N ASN A 333 29.72 12.99 -9.39
CA ASN A 333 30.32 11.73 -8.98
C ASN A 333 30.31 11.51 -7.46
N GLN A 334 29.27 12.05 -6.80
CA GLN A 334 29.09 11.92 -5.36
C GLN A 334 27.95 10.96 -5.04
N VAL A 335 28.11 10.15 -4.01
CA VAL A 335 27.03 9.38 -3.38
C VAL A 335 26.91 9.78 -1.92
N VAL A 336 25.71 10.16 -1.50
CA VAL A 336 25.37 10.47 -0.10
C VAL A 336 24.54 9.36 0.48
N CYS A 337 24.81 8.98 1.72
CA CYS A 337 23.91 8.15 2.52
C CYS A 337 23.17 9.00 3.55
N PHE A 338 21.84 8.95 3.53
CA PHE A 338 20.95 9.56 4.51
C PHE A 338 20.16 8.50 5.27
N ASN A 339 20.05 8.62 6.60
CA ASN A 339 19.26 7.72 7.45
C ASN A 339 17.97 8.43 7.90
N VAL A 340 16.83 7.84 7.54
CA VAL A 340 15.50 8.43 7.80
C VAL A 340 15.04 8.27 9.25
N GLN A 341 15.67 7.43 10.06
CA GLN A 341 15.36 7.32 11.49
C GLN A 341 16.04 8.42 12.30
N SER A 342 17.30 8.71 11.99
CA SER A 342 18.07 9.77 12.68
C SER A 342 17.88 11.16 12.06
N HIS A 343 17.17 11.26 10.93
CA HIS A 343 17.01 12.48 10.14
C HIS A 343 18.35 13.14 9.78
N GLY A 344 19.36 12.34 9.42
CA GLY A 344 20.71 12.85 9.18
C GLY A 344 21.56 11.95 8.30
N LEU A 345 22.76 12.41 7.95
CA LEU A 345 23.74 11.62 7.21
C LEU A 345 24.08 10.33 7.97
N CYS A 346 24.31 9.24 7.23
CA CYS A 346 24.68 7.95 7.82
C CYS A 346 25.99 8.07 8.60
N ALA A 347 25.92 7.91 9.93
CA ALA A 347 27.06 8.09 10.83
C ALA A 347 28.13 7.00 10.70
N ASP A 348 27.78 5.85 10.11
CA ASP A 348 28.67 4.72 9.86
C ASP A 348 29.46 4.84 8.54
N TRP A 349 29.24 5.92 7.77
CA TRP A 349 30.05 6.24 6.60
C TRP A 349 31.25 7.10 7.00
N ALA A 350 32.45 6.57 6.78
CA ALA A 350 33.69 7.30 7.07
C ALA A 350 33.85 8.59 6.23
N THR A 351 33.24 8.62 5.04
CA THR A 351 33.21 9.78 4.15
C THR A 351 31.83 9.90 3.53
N ASN A 352 31.19 11.05 3.71
CA ASN A 352 29.83 11.31 3.22
C ASN A 352 29.73 12.82 2.88
N PRO A 353 29.62 13.22 1.60
CA PRO A 353 29.47 12.39 0.40
C PRO A 353 30.71 11.56 0.03
N LEU A 354 30.50 10.31 -0.43
CA LEU A 354 31.50 9.45 -1.05
C LEU A 354 31.77 9.89 -2.50
N GLN A 355 33.03 9.87 -2.94
CA GLN A 355 33.38 10.05 -4.36
C GLN A 355 33.40 8.69 -5.06
N VAL A 356 32.67 8.55 -6.16
CA VAL A 356 32.59 7.31 -6.95
C VAL A 356 33.21 7.48 -8.34
N PRO A 357 33.95 6.49 -8.88
CA PRO A 357 34.47 6.55 -10.24
C PRO A 357 33.33 6.66 -11.27
N GLY A 358 33.46 7.51 -12.29
CA GLY A 358 32.51 7.54 -13.40
C GLY A 358 32.46 8.85 -14.19
N THR A 359 31.57 8.87 -15.19
CA THR A 359 31.38 9.95 -16.15
C THR A 359 29.95 10.50 -16.04
N ASN A 360 29.69 11.37 -15.06
CA ASN A 360 28.53 12.28 -14.96
C ASN A 360 27.10 11.67 -15.01
N SER A 361 26.94 10.36 -15.14
CA SER A 361 25.65 9.64 -15.17
C SER A 361 25.76 8.43 -14.25
N TYR A 362 24.91 8.35 -13.23
CA TYR A 362 24.96 7.26 -12.25
C TYR A 362 23.63 6.59 -12.09
N ASN A 363 23.60 5.31 -12.42
CA ASN A 363 22.61 4.36 -11.93
C ASN A 363 23.13 3.79 -10.61
N LEU A 364 22.32 3.92 -9.56
CA LEU A 364 22.51 3.29 -8.26
C LEU A 364 21.60 2.07 -8.17
N PHE A 365 22.23 0.91 -8.01
CA PHE A 365 21.50 -0.34 -7.81
C PHE A 365 22.06 -1.14 -6.65
N ARG A 366 21.23 -2.00 -6.06
CA ARG A 366 21.61 -2.83 -4.92
C ARG A 366 22.57 -3.91 -5.40
N ARG A 367 23.65 -4.09 -4.63
CA ARG A 367 24.42 -5.33 -4.67
C ARG A 367 23.72 -6.33 -3.76
N THR A 368 23.49 -7.52 -4.27
CA THR A 368 22.98 -8.62 -3.46
C THR A 368 23.98 -9.76 -3.44
N ASP A 369 23.91 -10.59 -2.40
CA ASP A 369 24.61 -11.87 -2.38
C ASP A 369 23.87 -12.91 -3.24
N ALA A 370 24.44 -14.13 -3.31
CA ALA A 370 23.87 -15.21 -4.11
C ALA A 370 22.45 -15.65 -3.67
N THR A 371 21.99 -15.23 -2.48
CA THR A 371 20.64 -15.51 -1.99
C THR A 371 19.66 -14.36 -2.27
N GLY A 372 20.14 -13.25 -2.82
CA GLY A 372 19.36 -12.03 -3.06
C GLY A 372 19.29 -11.08 -1.87
N ARG A 373 20.03 -11.34 -0.78
CA ARG A 373 20.12 -10.42 0.35
C ARG A 373 21.02 -9.25 -0.01
N VAL A 374 20.57 -8.03 0.28
CA VAL A 374 21.35 -6.82 0.00
C VAL A 374 22.57 -6.77 0.91
N ASP A 375 23.76 -6.64 0.32
CA ASP A 375 25.05 -6.60 1.03
C ASP A 375 25.93 -5.42 0.60
N GLY A 376 25.38 -4.54 -0.23
CA GLY A 376 26.08 -3.36 -0.76
C GLY A 376 25.25 -2.61 -1.78
N PHE A 377 25.91 -1.69 -2.47
CA PHE A 377 25.35 -0.97 -3.61
C PHE A 377 26.42 -0.81 -4.69
N CYS A 378 25.98 -0.57 -5.92
CA CYS A 378 26.84 -0.31 -7.05
C CYS A 378 26.44 1.00 -7.72
N ALA A 379 27.43 1.69 -8.25
CA ALA A 379 27.28 2.88 -9.06
C ALA A 379 27.89 2.64 -10.44
N SER A 380 27.12 2.86 -11.49
CA SER A 380 27.52 2.63 -12.88
C SER A 380 27.08 3.79 -13.77
N GLY A 381 27.83 4.02 -14.86
CA GLY A 381 27.33 4.80 -15.99
C GLY A 381 26.75 3.89 -17.06
N ALA A 382 25.88 4.44 -17.92
CA ALA A 382 25.29 3.71 -19.03
C ALA A 382 26.36 3.04 -19.91
N GLY A 383 26.25 1.72 -20.09
CA GLY A 383 27.18 0.93 -20.89
C GLY A 383 28.60 0.85 -20.28
N LYS A 384 28.73 0.98 -18.95
CA LYS A 384 30.01 0.90 -18.22
C LYS A 384 29.98 -0.18 -17.16
N ALA A 385 31.17 -0.58 -16.71
CA ALA A 385 31.29 -1.37 -15.50
C ALA A 385 30.82 -0.57 -14.28
N ALA A 386 30.27 -1.28 -13.29
CA ALA A 386 29.83 -0.71 -12.03
C ALA A 386 30.95 -0.77 -10.99
N SER A 387 31.09 0.29 -10.20
CA SER A 387 31.90 0.29 -8.97
C SER A 387 30.99 -0.04 -7.79
N CYS A 388 31.32 -1.09 -7.05
CA CYS A 388 30.49 -1.60 -5.97
C CYS A 388 31.14 -1.38 -4.60
N TYR A 389 30.28 -1.11 -3.62
CA TYR A 389 30.63 -0.68 -2.29
C TYR A 389 29.84 -1.48 -1.25
N SER A 390 30.42 -1.63 -0.05
CA SER A 390 29.69 -2.09 1.13
C SER A 390 28.64 -1.06 1.56
N LEU A 391 27.75 -1.49 2.46
CA LEU A 391 26.67 -0.65 3.01
C LEU A 391 27.19 0.54 3.83
N GLN A 392 28.45 0.49 4.26
CA GLN A 392 29.19 1.54 4.96
C GLN A 392 29.96 2.47 4.00
N GLY A 393 29.87 2.25 2.68
CA GLY A 393 30.51 3.08 1.66
C GLY A 393 31.97 2.71 1.35
N GLY A 394 32.49 1.58 1.86
CA GLY A 394 33.82 1.09 1.49
C GLY A 394 33.81 0.45 0.11
N PHE A 395 34.78 0.79 -0.75
CA PHE A 395 34.92 0.15 -2.07
C PHE A 395 35.24 -1.34 -1.93
N GLU A 396 34.58 -2.17 -2.72
CA GLU A 396 34.71 -3.62 -2.68
C GLU A 396 35.25 -4.16 -4.01
N GLU A 397 34.59 -3.81 -5.12
CA GLU A 397 34.91 -4.40 -6.43
C GLU A 397 34.41 -3.58 -7.62
N THR A 398 34.86 -3.95 -8.82
CA THR A 398 34.31 -3.50 -10.10
C THR A 398 33.68 -4.68 -10.83
N VAL A 399 32.45 -4.51 -11.31
CA VAL A 399 31.66 -5.54 -11.98
C VAL A 399 31.30 -5.10 -13.39
N ASP A 400 31.56 -5.95 -14.39
CA ASP A 400 31.23 -5.61 -15.78
C ASP A 400 29.75 -5.84 -16.09
N VAL A 401 28.94 -4.82 -15.84
CA VAL A 401 27.51 -4.76 -16.18
C VAL A 401 27.24 -4.04 -17.51
N SER A 402 28.29 -3.69 -18.27
CA SER A 402 28.19 -2.78 -19.41
C SER A 402 27.24 -3.25 -20.52
N ALA A 403 27.03 -4.56 -20.66
CA ALA A 403 26.13 -5.13 -21.66
C ALA A 403 24.64 -5.04 -21.27
N VAL A 404 24.33 -4.90 -19.99
CA VAL A 404 22.96 -5.01 -19.46
C VAL A 404 22.48 -3.74 -18.77
N ASP A 405 23.40 -2.95 -18.21
CA ASP A 405 23.07 -1.66 -17.62
C ASP A 405 23.39 -0.52 -18.59
N ILE A 406 22.38 -0.21 -19.42
CA ILE A 406 22.41 0.91 -20.36
C ILE A 406 21.29 1.91 -20.00
N ALA A 407 20.91 1.94 -18.72
CA ALA A 407 19.94 2.88 -18.21
C ALA A 407 20.56 4.28 -18.16
N TYR A 408 19.76 5.28 -18.52
CA TYR A 408 20.07 6.68 -18.28
C TYR A 408 19.12 7.16 -17.18
N PRO A 409 19.54 7.14 -15.90
CA PRO A 409 18.67 7.56 -14.82
C PRO A 409 18.28 9.02 -15.05
N GLY A 410 16.97 9.23 -15.10
CA GLY A 410 16.37 10.56 -15.09
C GLY A 410 16.32 11.12 -13.68
N LEU A 411 16.06 12.43 -13.52
CA LEU A 411 15.96 13.05 -12.19
C LEU A 411 14.92 12.37 -11.28
N ASN A 412 13.87 11.82 -11.87
CA ASN A 412 12.79 11.10 -11.18
C ASN A 412 12.68 9.66 -11.72
N GLY A 413 13.76 9.15 -12.32
CA GLY A 413 13.75 8.04 -13.25
C GLY A 413 14.41 6.78 -12.75
N TRP A 414 13.72 6.10 -11.84
CA TRP A 414 14.13 4.86 -11.19
C TRP A 414 13.41 3.69 -11.82
N GLY A 415 14.13 2.66 -12.23
CA GLY A 415 13.50 1.56 -12.96
C GLY A 415 14.04 0.18 -12.64
N GLU A 416 15.05 0.08 -11.78
CA GLU A 416 15.67 -1.17 -11.41
C GLU A 416 14.71 -1.99 -10.56
N ILE A 417 14.49 -3.23 -10.99
CA ILE A 417 13.65 -4.17 -10.28
C ILE A 417 14.46 -5.41 -9.91
N TYR A 418 14.18 -5.96 -8.74
CA TYR A 418 14.93 -7.07 -8.18
C TYR A 418 14.06 -8.32 -8.08
N HIS A 419 14.62 -9.47 -8.47
CA HIS A 419 14.01 -10.79 -8.29
C HIS A 419 15.08 -11.77 -7.83
N GLY A 420 15.05 -12.15 -6.54
CA GLY A 420 16.13 -12.94 -5.95
C GLY A 420 17.48 -12.21 -6.04
N SER A 421 18.49 -12.88 -6.59
CA SER A 421 19.82 -12.32 -6.87
C SER A 421 19.88 -11.49 -8.16
N ARG A 422 18.80 -11.40 -8.93
CA ARG A 422 18.79 -10.68 -10.21
C ARG A 422 18.36 -9.24 -10.04
N VAL A 423 19.06 -8.34 -10.74
CA VAL A 423 18.66 -6.95 -10.96
C VAL A 423 18.34 -6.77 -12.44
N PHE A 424 17.17 -6.20 -12.71
CA PHE A 424 16.68 -5.86 -14.04
C PHE A 424 16.74 -4.36 -14.22
N SER A 425 17.39 -3.90 -15.28
CA SER A 425 17.52 -2.48 -15.60
C SER A 425 16.75 -2.16 -16.88
N PRO A 426 15.96 -1.06 -16.92
CA PRO A 426 15.35 -0.60 -18.16
C PRO A 426 16.48 -0.22 -19.13
N ASN A 427 16.42 -0.71 -20.37
CA ASN A 427 17.40 -0.36 -21.38
C ASN A 427 16.76 0.63 -22.37
N TYR A 428 17.38 1.81 -22.50
CA TYR A 428 16.90 2.93 -23.33
C TYR A 428 16.62 2.55 -24.80
N TYR A 429 17.17 1.44 -25.29
CA TYR A 429 16.96 0.98 -26.66
C TYR A 429 15.59 0.33 -26.88
N THR A 430 15.45 -0.96 -26.61
CA THR A 430 14.19 -1.70 -26.82
C THR A 430 14.13 -2.93 -25.92
N MET A 431 15.03 -3.04 -24.94
CA MET A 431 15.23 -4.27 -24.19
C MET A 431 15.14 -3.98 -22.69
N ILE A 432 15.19 -5.03 -21.90
CA ILE A 432 15.42 -4.98 -20.45
C ILE A 432 16.73 -5.73 -20.22
N GLY A 433 17.68 -5.11 -19.56
CA GLY A 433 18.92 -5.77 -19.15
C GLY A 433 18.75 -6.48 -17.81
N CYS A 434 19.55 -7.51 -17.58
CA CYS A 434 19.52 -8.29 -16.36
C CYS A 434 20.92 -8.76 -15.96
N TRP A 435 21.28 -8.52 -14.72
CA TRP A 435 22.48 -9.04 -14.08
C TRP A 435 22.11 -9.97 -12.92
N ASP A 436 22.79 -11.11 -12.80
CA ASP A 436 22.57 -12.07 -11.72
C ASP A 436 23.78 -12.11 -10.77
N TRP A 437 23.56 -11.71 -9.52
CA TRP A 437 24.57 -11.71 -8.48
C TRP A 437 24.98 -13.12 -8.01
N ALA A 438 24.11 -14.12 -8.17
CA ALA A 438 24.43 -15.49 -7.79
C ALA A 438 25.44 -16.13 -8.73
N THR A 439 25.31 -15.89 -10.03
CA THR A 439 26.26 -16.38 -11.04
C THR A 439 27.39 -15.39 -11.34
N ARG A 440 27.24 -14.14 -10.88
CA ARG A 440 28.13 -13.01 -11.19
C ARG A 440 28.30 -12.81 -12.70
N SER A 441 27.20 -12.88 -13.42
CA SER A 441 27.16 -12.74 -14.87
C SER A 441 25.88 -12.08 -15.35
N ALA A 442 25.84 -11.69 -16.62
CA ALA A 442 24.60 -11.35 -17.30
C ALA A 442 23.61 -12.52 -17.16
N CYS A 443 22.32 -12.23 -17.00
CA CYS A 443 21.31 -13.27 -16.79
C CYS A 443 21.22 -14.22 -18.00
N SER A 444 20.90 -15.47 -17.71
CA SER A 444 20.68 -16.51 -18.72
C SER A 444 19.28 -17.09 -18.58
N GLY A 445 18.82 -17.75 -19.64
CA GLY A 445 17.50 -18.35 -19.72
C GLY A 445 17.05 -18.48 -21.16
N GLN A 446 15.94 -19.16 -21.39
CA GLN A 446 15.47 -19.51 -22.73
C GLN A 446 15.32 -18.28 -23.66
N TYR A 447 14.89 -17.14 -23.12
CA TYR A 447 14.62 -15.92 -23.89
C TYR A 447 15.62 -14.80 -23.62
N PHE A 448 16.66 -15.06 -22.82
CA PHE A 448 17.74 -14.09 -22.62
C PHE A 448 18.73 -14.18 -23.78
N SER A 449 19.08 -13.03 -24.33
CA SER A 449 20.19 -12.89 -25.29
C SER A 449 21.21 -11.91 -24.71
N ASN A 450 22.38 -12.41 -24.34
CA ASN A 450 23.45 -11.63 -23.69
C ASN A 450 22.96 -10.84 -22.47
N GLY A 451 22.14 -11.46 -21.61
CA GLY A 451 21.57 -10.80 -20.43
C GLY A 451 20.45 -9.81 -20.70
N THR A 452 19.89 -9.78 -21.91
CA THR A 452 18.77 -8.90 -22.25
C THR A 452 17.52 -9.66 -22.70
N ILE A 453 16.34 -9.13 -22.41
CA ILE A 453 15.02 -9.63 -22.84
C ILE A 453 14.25 -8.53 -23.57
N GLY A 454 13.38 -8.89 -24.52
CA GLY A 454 12.64 -7.94 -25.34
C GLY A 454 12.20 -8.49 -26.70
N PRO A 455 11.62 -7.64 -27.58
CA PRO A 455 11.54 -6.19 -27.46
C PRO A 455 10.48 -5.71 -26.44
N ALA A 456 10.88 -4.79 -25.55
CA ALA A 456 10.05 -4.15 -24.53
C ALA A 456 9.62 -2.72 -24.89
N GLY A 457 9.96 -2.25 -26.10
CA GLY A 457 9.44 -1.01 -26.66
C GLY A 457 9.84 0.26 -25.89
N ARG A 458 11.14 0.37 -25.57
CA ARG A 458 11.75 1.48 -24.81
C ARG A 458 11.17 1.63 -23.40
N PRO A 459 11.31 0.62 -22.54
CA PRO A 459 10.88 0.77 -21.17
C PRO A 459 11.81 1.78 -20.48
N TYR A 460 11.26 2.84 -19.89
CA TYR A 460 12.06 3.77 -19.08
C TYR A 460 12.22 3.31 -17.65
N ALA A 461 11.26 2.51 -17.18
CA ALA A 461 11.25 1.92 -15.87
C ALA A 461 10.30 0.72 -15.83
N MET A 462 10.41 -0.05 -14.76
CA MET A 462 9.67 -1.29 -14.57
C MET A 462 9.03 -1.33 -13.20
N SER A 463 8.15 -2.30 -13.00
CA SER A 463 7.65 -2.69 -11.68
C SER A 463 7.54 -4.20 -11.59
N THR A 464 7.21 -4.72 -10.41
CA THR A 464 6.95 -6.15 -10.22
C THR A 464 5.90 -6.39 -9.16
N ASP A 465 5.12 -7.45 -9.34
CA ASP A 465 4.27 -8.02 -8.27
C ASP A 465 5.03 -9.06 -7.41
N GLY A 466 6.33 -9.24 -7.66
CA GLY A 466 7.17 -10.28 -7.07
C GLY A 466 7.28 -11.54 -7.92
N SER A 467 6.36 -11.78 -8.86
CA SER A 467 6.37 -12.95 -9.74
C SER A 467 6.66 -12.60 -11.20
N CYS A 468 6.13 -11.48 -11.68
CA CYS A 468 6.30 -10.97 -13.02
C CYS A 468 6.87 -9.55 -12.96
N LEU A 469 7.66 -9.21 -13.97
CA LEU A 469 8.08 -7.83 -14.23
C LEU A 469 7.08 -7.20 -15.19
N PHE A 470 6.78 -5.92 -15.00
CA PHE A 470 5.92 -5.14 -15.88
C PHE A 470 6.69 -3.96 -16.44
N SER A 471 6.62 -3.77 -17.74
CA SER A 471 7.28 -2.68 -18.44
C SER A 471 6.31 -1.96 -19.38
N TYR A 472 6.45 -0.64 -19.46
CA TYR A 472 5.68 0.22 -20.34
C TYR A 472 6.63 1.28 -20.92
N GLY A 473 6.46 1.66 -22.18
CA GLY A 473 7.44 2.50 -22.90
C GLY A 473 6.83 3.24 -24.09
N ASP A 474 7.67 3.80 -24.98
CA ASP A 474 7.30 4.58 -26.17
C ASP A 474 6.22 3.90 -27.05
N VAL A 475 6.24 2.57 -27.10
CA VAL A 475 5.31 1.83 -27.97
C VAL A 475 3.87 1.79 -27.43
N GLY A 476 3.61 2.38 -26.25
CA GLY A 476 2.26 2.46 -25.66
C GLY A 476 1.65 1.10 -25.30
N THR A 477 2.51 0.07 -25.14
CA THR A 477 2.11 -1.31 -24.82
C THR A 477 2.66 -1.72 -23.46
N LEU A 478 1.78 -2.19 -22.58
CA LEU A 478 2.17 -2.81 -21.33
C LEU A 478 2.56 -4.27 -21.61
N TYR A 479 3.76 -4.66 -21.19
CA TYR A 479 4.27 -6.02 -21.27
C TYR A 479 4.48 -6.60 -19.87
N SER A 480 4.32 -7.92 -19.76
CA SER A 480 4.79 -8.70 -18.62
C SER A 480 5.95 -9.61 -19.02
N TRP A 481 6.90 -9.82 -18.11
CA TRP A 481 8.11 -10.64 -18.32
C TRP A 481 8.32 -11.60 -17.16
N ASP A 482 8.59 -12.86 -17.47
CA ASP A 482 9.02 -13.85 -16.50
C ASP A 482 10.49 -13.57 -16.14
N PRO A 483 10.81 -13.23 -14.88
CA PRO A 483 12.16 -12.88 -14.48
C PRO A 483 13.14 -14.06 -14.56
N GLU A 484 12.65 -15.31 -14.51
CA GLU A 484 13.50 -16.50 -14.56
C GLU A 484 13.86 -16.88 -15.99
N THR A 485 12.86 -16.91 -16.88
CA THR A 485 13.04 -17.42 -18.25
C THR A 485 13.24 -16.32 -19.30
N GLY A 486 12.81 -15.09 -18.98
CA GLY A 486 12.73 -13.96 -19.91
C GLY A 486 11.50 -13.98 -20.81
N ALA A 487 10.59 -14.94 -20.62
CA ALA A 487 9.41 -15.10 -21.46
C ALA A 487 8.45 -13.90 -21.33
N SER A 488 7.84 -13.51 -22.44
CA SER A 488 6.71 -12.59 -22.48
C SER A 488 5.58 -13.20 -23.32
N PRO A 489 4.35 -13.27 -22.81
CA PRO A 489 3.93 -12.84 -21.48
C PRO A 489 4.51 -13.68 -20.33
N CYS A 490 4.67 -13.04 -19.18
CA CYS A 490 4.85 -13.76 -17.92
C CYS A 490 3.60 -14.54 -17.56
N ARG A 491 3.74 -15.82 -17.24
CA ARG A 491 2.64 -16.69 -16.81
C ARG A 491 2.54 -16.85 -15.29
N ARG A 492 3.43 -16.24 -14.52
CA ARG A 492 3.45 -16.41 -13.05
C ARG A 492 2.37 -15.56 -12.39
N SER A 493 1.87 -16.06 -11.27
CA SER A 493 0.93 -15.35 -10.40
C SER A 493 1.58 -15.12 -9.04
N SER A 494 1.24 -13.99 -8.43
CA SER A 494 1.70 -13.59 -7.10
C SER A 494 0.52 -13.18 -6.23
N GLY A 495 0.65 -13.38 -4.94
CA GLY A 495 -0.27 -12.90 -3.92
C GLY A 495 0.51 -12.32 -2.75
N ARG A 496 1.59 -11.59 -3.05
CA ARG A 496 2.49 -11.06 -2.03
C ARG A 496 1.72 -10.23 -1.00
N ILE A 497 1.88 -10.58 0.27
CA ILE A 497 1.23 -9.95 1.41
C ILE A 497 2.26 -9.79 2.53
N THR A 498 2.32 -8.61 3.13
CA THR A 498 3.04 -8.38 4.38
C THR A 498 2.03 -8.18 5.51
N VAL A 499 2.25 -8.87 6.63
CA VAL A 499 1.45 -8.75 7.86
C VAL A 499 2.35 -8.34 9.00
N ASN A 500 1.98 -7.28 9.73
CA ASN A 500 2.56 -6.94 11.02
C ASN A 500 1.52 -7.21 12.11
N MET A 501 1.83 -8.07 13.09
CA MET A 501 0.88 -8.42 14.15
C MET A 501 0.46 -7.20 14.99
N ASP A 502 1.37 -6.25 15.18
CA ASP A 502 1.14 -5.11 16.08
C ASP A 502 0.14 -4.11 15.47
N ASP A 503 0.00 -4.09 14.13
CA ASP A 503 -0.90 -3.19 13.39
C ASP A 503 -2.39 -3.55 13.54
N TYR A 504 -2.74 -4.64 14.22
CA TYR A 504 -4.14 -5.05 14.45
C TYR A 504 -4.73 -4.53 15.77
N PHE A 505 -3.94 -3.85 16.58
CA PHE A 505 -4.31 -3.38 17.91
C PHE A 505 -4.24 -1.85 18.02
N CYS A 506 -4.88 -1.29 19.05
CA CYS A 506 -4.68 0.13 19.36
C CYS A 506 -3.22 0.39 19.74
N LYS A 507 -2.79 1.64 19.60
CA LYS A 507 -1.44 2.08 20.00
C LYS A 507 -1.11 1.61 21.42
N ASP A 508 0.09 1.04 21.57
CA ASP A 508 0.63 0.51 22.83
C ASP A 508 -0.16 -0.67 23.45
N GLN A 509 -1.11 -1.27 22.71
CA GLN A 509 -1.93 -2.41 23.14
C GLN A 509 -1.65 -3.70 22.35
N ALA A 510 -0.51 -3.79 21.68
CA ALA A 510 -0.12 -4.98 20.93
C ALA A 510 -0.09 -6.23 21.82
N ASP A 511 -0.70 -7.34 21.36
CA ASP A 511 -0.59 -8.62 22.06
C ASP A 511 0.79 -9.24 21.83
N ARG A 512 1.63 -9.18 22.86
CA ARG A 512 2.99 -9.77 22.85
C ARG A 512 2.99 -11.30 22.78
N ASN A 513 1.87 -11.94 23.06
CA ASN A 513 1.68 -13.39 22.93
C ASN A 513 1.05 -13.79 21.60
N ALA A 514 0.78 -12.83 20.71
CA ALA A 514 0.33 -13.14 19.36
C ALA A 514 1.38 -14.01 18.64
N ARG A 515 0.92 -15.01 17.90
CA ARG A 515 1.75 -16.03 17.25
C ARG A 515 1.23 -16.32 15.85
N TRP A 516 2.13 -16.62 14.91
CA TRP A 516 1.74 -17.01 13.56
C TRP A 516 0.83 -18.25 13.58
N ASP A 517 -0.08 -18.34 12.61
CA ASP A 517 -1.03 -19.45 12.49
C ASP A 517 -0.76 -20.22 11.20
N LYS A 518 -1.29 -19.74 10.07
CA LYS A 518 -1.20 -20.43 8.79
C LYS A 518 -1.17 -19.51 7.58
N VAL A 519 -0.68 -20.07 6.49
CA VAL A 519 -1.03 -19.63 5.13
C VAL A 519 -2.17 -20.50 4.61
N LYS A 520 -3.16 -19.90 3.96
CA LYS A 520 -4.28 -20.65 3.37
C LYS A 520 -4.72 -20.09 2.03
N PHE A 521 -4.92 -20.98 1.06
CA PHE A 521 -5.51 -20.70 -0.23
C PHE A 521 -7.02 -20.96 -0.24
N TYR A 522 -7.74 -20.17 -1.03
CA TYR A 522 -9.18 -20.26 -1.24
C TYR A 522 -9.47 -20.13 -2.73
N ASP A 523 -10.58 -20.74 -3.16
CA ASP A 523 -11.05 -20.68 -4.55
C ASP A 523 -9.97 -21.06 -5.56
N THR A 524 -9.28 -22.17 -5.28
CA THR A 524 -8.29 -22.76 -6.18
C THR A 524 -8.24 -24.28 -6.08
N SER A 525 -8.04 -24.95 -7.21
CA SER A 525 -7.63 -26.35 -7.25
C SER A 525 -6.11 -26.45 -7.16
N LEU A 526 -5.62 -27.07 -6.09
CA LEU A 526 -4.21 -27.42 -5.95
C LEU A 526 -3.91 -28.84 -6.44
N VAL A 527 -4.83 -29.49 -7.15
CA VAL A 527 -4.54 -30.76 -7.82
C VAL A 527 -3.57 -30.49 -8.98
N SER A 528 -2.48 -31.26 -9.05
CA SER A 528 -1.48 -31.09 -10.10
C SER A 528 -2.10 -31.21 -11.49
N GLY A 529 -1.91 -30.17 -12.32
CA GLY A 529 -2.42 -30.16 -13.69
C GLY A 529 -3.86 -29.63 -13.86
N ASP A 530 -4.57 -29.30 -12.78
CA ASP A 530 -5.88 -28.64 -12.87
C ASP A 530 -5.72 -27.15 -13.21
N GLU A 531 -5.37 -26.32 -12.22
CA GLU A 531 -5.18 -24.88 -12.40
C GLU A 531 -3.71 -24.49 -12.43
N PHE A 532 -2.88 -25.15 -11.61
CA PHE A 532 -1.47 -24.87 -11.46
C PHE A 532 -0.59 -26.10 -11.78
N ASP A 533 0.52 -25.85 -12.46
CA ASP A 533 1.64 -26.77 -12.57
C ASP A 533 2.46 -26.75 -11.28
N SER A 534 2.53 -25.59 -10.61
CA SER A 534 3.13 -25.43 -9.29
C SER A 534 2.51 -24.26 -8.52
N MET A 535 2.50 -24.36 -7.19
CA MET A 535 2.09 -23.29 -6.29
C MET A 535 3.00 -23.28 -5.07
N GLN A 536 4.03 -22.43 -5.10
CA GLN A 536 5.02 -22.38 -4.03
C GLN A 536 4.76 -21.22 -3.09
N VAL A 537 4.96 -21.44 -1.79
CA VAL A 537 4.91 -20.38 -0.77
C VAL A 537 6.27 -20.22 -0.12
N LYS A 538 6.76 -18.98 -0.07
CA LYS A 538 7.92 -18.58 0.72
C LYS A 538 7.53 -17.53 1.74
N LEU A 539 8.07 -17.64 2.95
CA LEU A 539 7.92 -16.64 4.01
C LEU A 539 9.26 -15.97 4.27
N VAL A 540 9.25 -14.64 4.30
CA VAL A 540 10.42 -13.79 4.44
C VAL A 540 10.21 -12.88 5.65
N ASN A 541 11.26 -12.69 6.45
CA ASN A 541 11.31 -11.61 7.41
C ASN A 541 11.65 -10.32 6.64
N PRO A 542 10.70 -9.39 6.46
CA PRO A 542 10.92 -8.21 5.61
C PRO A 542 11.95 -7.25 6.22
N VAL A 543 12.23 -7.33 7.52
CA VAL A 543 13.22 -6.50 8.20
C VAL A 543 14.65 -6.94 7.84
N THR A 544 14.90 -8.24 7.76
CA THR A 544 16.25 -8.80 7.52
C THR A 544 16.45 -9.31 6.09
N GLY A 545 15.37 -9.51 5.34
CA GLY A 545 15.35 -10.20 4.05
C GLY A 545 15.54 -11.72 4.14
N GLU A 546 15.66 -12.27 5.36
CA GLU A 546 15.88 -13.71 5.56
C GLU A 546 14.63 -14.51 5.21
N THR A 547 14.79 -15.60 4.46
CA THR A 547 13.71 -16.58 4.27
C THR A 547 13.57 -17.43 5.53
N VAL A 548 12.44 -17.27 6.22
CA VAL A 548 12.16 -17.98 7.48
C VAL A 548 11.51 -19.34 7.25
N MET A 549 10.86 -19.54 6.10
CA MET A 549 10.26 -20.82 5.69
C MET A 549 10.08 -20.87 4.16
N GLY A 550 10.23 -22.07 3.59
CA GLY A 550 10.00 -22.34 2.17
C GLY A 550 11.22 -22.10 1.27
N PRO A 551 11.05 -22.22 -0.06
CA PRO A 551 9.78 -22.46 -0.76
C PRO A 551 9.17 -23.83 -0.44
N VAL A 552 7.86 -23.85 -0.14
CA VAL A 552 7.07 -25.08 0.04
C VAL A 552 6.07 -25.16 -1.11
N ASP A 553 6.07 -26.28 -1.83
CA ASP A 553 5.06 -26.51 -2.87
C ASP A 553 3.75 -26.99 -2.24
N MET A 554 2.65 -26.37 -2.65
CA MET A 554 1.32 -26.57 -2.09
C MET A 554 0.46 -27.52 -2.92
N MET A 555 0.98 -27.96 -4.08
CA MET A 555 0.29 -28.90 -4.97
C MET A 555 -0.01 -30.22 -4.24
N ASP A 556 -1.16 -30.79 -4.58
CA ASP A 556 -1.77 -32.00 -4.02
C ASP A 556 -1.95 -31.96 -2.49
N GLY A 557 -1.85 -30.77 -1.89
CA GLY A 557 -2.01 -30.51 -0.47
C GLY A 557 -3.43 -30.06 -0.09
N SER A 558 -3.62 -29.75 1.20
CA SER A 558 -4.89 -29.22 1.72
C SER A 558 -5.13 -27.74 1.41
N GLY A 559 -4.15 -27.06 0.79
CA GLY A 559 -4.14 -25.61 0.65
C GLY A 559 -3.86 -24.84 1.94
N GLU A 560 -3.48 -25.53 3.02
CA GLU A 560 -3.04 -24.93 4.27
C GLU A 560 -1.57 -25.27 4.56
N LEU A 561 -0.79 -24.26 4.95
CA LEU A 561 0.57 -24.41 5.47
C LEU A 561 0.60 -23.89 6.91
N ASP A 562 0.89 -24.78 7.86
CA ASP A 562 1.08 -24.42 9.28
C ASP A 562 2.40 -23.70 9.47
N ILE A 563 2.34 -22.49 10.03
CA ILE A 563 3.48 -21.61 10.25
C ILE A 563 3.63 -21.23 11.73
N SER A 564 2.91 -21.91 12.62
CA SER A 564 2.89 -21.64 14.06
C SER A 564 4.23 -21.88 14.76
N GLY A 565 5.15 -22.60 14.10
CA GLY A 565 6.53 -22.76 14.54
C GLY A 565 7.42 -21.53 14.36
N ILE A 566 6.99 -20.51 13.60
CA ILE A 566 7.79 -19.28 13.41
C ILE A 566 7.79 -18.47 14.71
N PRO A 567 8.97 -18.05 15.22
CA PRO A 567 9.07 -17.30 16.48
C PRO A 567 8.23 -16.02 16.48
N ASN A 568 7.50 -15.78 17.57
CA ASN A 568 6.70 -14.56 17.75
C ASN A 568 7.54 -13.28 17.93
N SER A 569 8.87 -13.40 18.06
CA SER A 569 9.81 -12.28 18.00
C SER A 569 9.87 -11.67 16.59
N ILE A 570 9.51 -12.44 15.56
CA ILE A 570 9.31 -11.94 14.20
C ILE A 570 7.89 -11.39 14.13
N ARG A 571 7.73 -10.09 14.41
CA ARG A 571 6.43 -9.42 14.47
C ARG A 571 5.82 -9.12 13.10
N GLU A 572 6.68 -9.09 12.07
CA GLU A 572 6.28 -8.84 10.69
C GLU A 572 6.75 -9.98 9.80
N LEU A 573 5.85 -10.49 8.97
CA LEU A 573 6.16 -11.50 7.96
C LEU A 573 5.63 -11.08 6.61
N GLU A 574 6.42 -11.37 5.59
CA GLU A 574 6.03 -11.28 4.21
C GLU A 574 5.84 -12.69 3.63
N MET A 575 4.66 -12.93 3.08
CA MET A 575 4.36 -14.12 2.30
C MET A 575 4.50 -13.80 0.82
N VAL A 576 5.23 -14.65 0.11
CA VAL A 576 5.45 -14.60 -1.33
C VAL A 576 4.97 -15.92 -1.93
N PRO A 577 3.69 -16.01 -2.34
CA PRO A 577 3.22 -17.14 -3.11
C PRO A 577 3.56 -16.93 -4.58
N LEU A 578 3.94 -18.01 -5.24
CA LEU A 578 4.33 -18.06 -6.64
C LEU A 578 3.61 -19.23 -7.32
N GLY A 579 2.59 -18.91 -8.12
CA GLY A 579 1.85 -19.90 -8.88
C GLY A 579 2.27 -19.91 -10.35
N VAL A 580 2.44 -21.09 -10.93
CA VAL A 580 2.60 -21.30 -12.38
C VAL A 580 1.36 -22.02 -12.90
N PRO A 581 0.46 -21.35 -13.64
CA PRO A 581 -0.75 -21.95 -14.18
C PRO A 581 -0.46 -22.97 -15.28
N THR A 582 -1.27 -24.03 -15.37
CA THR A 582 -1.17 -25.13 -16.36
C THR A 582 -1.40 -24.64 -17.80
N GLY A 583 -2.14 -23.54 -17.96
CA GLY A 583 -2.49 -22.95 -19.26
C GLY A 583 -2.17 -21.46 -19.42
N SER A 584 -2.61 -20.88 -20.53
CA SER A 584 -2.54 -19.44 -20.81
C SER A 584 -3.68 -18.64 -20.20
N LYS A 585 -4.65 -19.31 -19.59
CA LYS A 585 -5.68 -18.71 -18.75
C LYS A 585 -5.35 -19.05 -17.32
N ALA A 586 -5.41 -18.06 -16.44
CA ALA A 586 -4.98 -18.26 -15.08
C ALA A 586 -5.93 -19.20 -14.33
N TRP A 587 -7.25 -18.98 -14.41
CA TRP A 587 -8.26 -19.67 -13.61
C TRP A 587 -9.35 -20.28 -14.51
N ALA A 588 -9.65 -21.57 -14.34
CA ALA A 588 -10.53 -22.30 -15.26
C ALA A 588 -12.02 -21.90 -15.09
N ASP A 589 -12.40 -21.50 -13.88
CA ASP A 589 -13.76 -21.10 -13.51
C ASP A 589 -13.99 -19.57 -13.57
N GLY A 590 -12.94 -18.79 -13.83
CA GLY A 590 -12.97 -17.34 -13.85
C GLY A 590 -13.04 -16.68 -12.47
N VAL A 591 -12.92 -17.45 -11.38
CA VAL A 591 -12.85 -16.93 -10.01
C VAL A 591 -11.37 -16.86 -9.61
N PRO A 592 -10.85 -15.67 -9.29
CA PRO A 592 -9.47 -15.55 -8.88
C PRO A 592 -9.20 -16.24 -7.52
N PRO A 593 -8.19 -17.11 -7.43
CA PRO A 593 -7.70 -17.65 -6.17
C PRO A 593 -7.38 -16.55 -5.19
N LYS A 594 -7.62 -16.82 -3.90
CA LYS A 594 -7.19 -15.97 -2.81
C LYS A 594 -6.19 -16.69 -1.94
N VAL A 595 -5.33 -15.92 -1.30
CA VAL A 595 -4.35 -16.40 -0.34
C VAL A 595 -4.41 -15.53 0.90
N THR A 596 -4.15 -16.13 2.05
CA THR A 596 -4.19 -15.46 3.35
C THR A 596 -2.93 -15.78 4.14
N LEU A 597 -2.45 -14.79 4.91
CA LEU A 597 -1.46 -14.96 5.96
C LEU A 597 -2.10 -14.57 7.28
N THR A 598 -2.13 -15.48 8.25
CA THR A 598 -2.89 -15.34 9.50
C THR A 598 -2.03 -15.55 10.74
N PHE A 599 -2.51 -14.99 11.86
CA PHE A 599 -1.91 -15.18 13.17
C PHE A 599 -3.01 -15.27 14.24
N HIS A 600 -2.68 -15.85 15.38
CA HIS A 600 -3.55 -15.93 16.54
C HIS A 600 -3.20 -14.90 17.60
N SER A 601 -4.21 -14.30 18.21
CA SER A 601 -4.12 -13.42 19.37
C SER A 601 -5.23 -13.75 20.35
N SER A 602 -5.01 -13.44 21.63
CA SER A 602 -6.06 -13.48 22.65
C SER A 602 -7.06 -12.34 22.52
N GLN A 603 -6.73 -11.32 21.73
CA GLN A 603 -7.52 -10.11 21.51
C GLN A 603 -8.00 -10.05 20.05
N PRO A 604 -9.25 -9.64 19.80
CA PRO A 604 -9.73 -9.37 18.44
C PRO A 604 -9.06 -8.12 17.87
N PRO A 605 -9.08 -7.90 16.55
CA PRO A 605 -8.58 -6.66 15.97
C PRO A 605 -9.40 -5.45 16.45
N ARG A 606 -8.74 -4.30 16.54
CA ARG A 606 -9.29 -3.08 17.14
C ARG A 606 -9.18 -1.88 16.21
N PHE A 607 -10.31 -1.23 15.94
CA PHE A 607 -10.39 0.10 15.37
C PHE A 607 -10.48 1.08 16.52
N CYS A 608 -9.63 2.11 16.55
CA CYS A 608 -9.49 2.98 17.71
C CYS A 608 -9.58 4.43 17.27
N TYR A 609 -10.42 5.23 17.92
CA TYR A 609 -10.50 6.67 17.63
C TYR A 609 -11.03 7.41 18.86
N SER A 610 -10.78 8.72 18.93
CA SER A 610 -11.34 9.58 19.97
C SER A 610 -12.44 10.44 19.39
N SER A 611 -13.42 10.79 20.21
CA SER A 611 -14.48 11.74 19.88
C SER A 611 -14.65 12.76 21.00
N VAL A 612 -15.20 13.91 20.67
CA VAL A 612 -15.57 14.95 21.61
C VAL A 612 -17.07 15.19 21.59
N MET A 613 -17.64 15.51 22.75
CA MET A 613 -19.02 15.93 22.87
C MET A 613 -19.18 17.02 23.92
N SER A 614 -20.10 17.95 23.67
CA SER A 614 -20.46 19.00 24.63
C SER A 614 -21.63 18.53 25.50
N CYS A 615 -21.38 18.19 26.76
CA CYS A 615 -22.43 17.84 27.73
C CYS A 615 -21.98 18.15 29.17
N GLU A 616 -22.94 18.32 30.09
CA GLU A 616 -22.62 18.49 31.52
C GLU A 616 -21.82 17.29 32.03
N PRO A 617 -20.81 17.52 32.91
CA PRO A 617 -19.94 16.45 33.40
C PRO A 617 -20.76 15.39 34.13
N ARG A 618 -20.84 14.18 33.56
CA ARG A 618 -21.29 12.98 34.24
C ARG A 618 -20.08 12.17 34.72
N SER A 619 -20.29 11.40 35.79
CA SER A 619 -19.34 10.40 36.27
C SER A 619 -18.97 9.41 35.17
N SER A 620 -17.75 8.86 35.22
CA SER A 620 -17.21 7.89 34.26
C SER A 620 -18.18 6.72 34.00
N GLU A 621 -18.82 6.69 32.83
CA GLU A 621 -19.59 5.56 32.33
C GLU A 621 -18.87 4.93 31.15
N VAL A 622 -18.88 3.59 31.08
CA VAL A 622 -18.42 2.83 29.91
C VAL A 622 -19.64 2.56 29.04
N ILE A 623 -19.63 3.04 27.80
CA ILE A 623 -20.71 2.80 26.84
C ILE A 623 -20.34 1.58 26.02
N THR A 624 -21.18 0.52 26.05
CA THR A 624 -20.95 -0.69 25.26
C THR A 624 -22.14 -0.99 24.37
N THR A 625 -21.89 -1.12 23.08
CA THR A 625 -22.87 -1.55 22.08
C THR A 625 -22.39 -2.86 21.46
N ARG A 626 -23.24 -3.89 21.43
CA ARG A 626 -22.92 -5.19 20.85
C ARG A 626 -23.93 -5.55 19.77
N SER A 627 -23.46 -5.99 18.61
CA SER A 627 -24.28 -6.61 17.58
C SER A 627 -23.71 -7.97 17.19
N GLN A 628 -24.62 -8.90 16.92
CA GLN A 628 -24.33 -10.21 16.33
C GLN A 628 -25.22 -10.33 15.11
N SER A 629 -24.65 -10.64 13.96
CA SER A 629 -25.36 -10.74 12.70
C SER A 629 -24.96 -12.02 11.96
N SER A 630 -25.87 -12.50 11.11
CA SER A 630 -25.59 -13.54 10.12
C SER A 630 -25.57 -12.94 8.70
N PHE A 631 -25.41 -11.62 8.58
CA PHE A 631 -25.55 -10.88 7.31
C PHE A 631 -24.43 -9.87 7.10
N ARG A 632 -23.91 -9.84 5.87
CA ARG A 632 -22.68 -9.17 5.39
C ARG A 632 -22.70 -7.63 5.40
N ALA A 633 -23.61 -7.00 6.14
CA ALA A 633 -23.69 -5.55 6.32
C ALA A 633 -24.16 -5.27 7.75
N SER A 634 -23.22 -4.89 8.61
CA SER A 634 -23.48 -4.62 10.03
C SER A 634 -23.50 -3.12 10.28
N LEU A 635 -24.63 -2.60 10.77
CA LEU A 635 -24.75 -1.23 11.25
C LEU A 635 -24.32 -1.18 12.72
N LEU A 636 -23.37 -0.30 13.08
CA LEU A 636 -23.18 0.05 14.50
C LEU A 636 -24.35 0.95 14.90
N ALA A 637 -25.09 0.57 15.94
CA ALA A 637 -26.23 1.34 16.39
C ALA A 637 -25.80 2.75 16.84
N SER A 638 -26.65 3.73 16.56
CA SER A 638 -26.55 5.13 17.00
C SER A 638 -26.26 5.21 18.50
N ASN A 639 -25.15 5.84 18.88
CA ASN A 639 -24.84 6.14 20.27
C ASN A 639 -25.80 7.20 20.82
N THR A 640 -26.56 6.85 21.86
CA THR A 640 -27.22 7.85 22.72
C THR A 640 -26.52 7.75 24.07
N VAL A 641 -25.84 8.82 24.49
CA VAL A 641 -25.25 8.98 25.84
C VAL A 641 -26.27 9.67 26.75
#